data_AF-A0A7V9L543-F1
#
_entry.id   AF-A0A7V9L543-F1
#
_cell.length_a   1.000
_cell.length_b   1.000
_cell.length_c   1.000
_cell.angle_alpha   90.00
_cell.angle_beta   90.00
_cell.angle_gamma   90.00
#
_symmetry.space_group_name_H-M   'P 1'
#
loop_
_entity.id
_entity.type
_entity.pdbx_description
1 polymer ?
#
loop_
_entity_poly.entity_id
_entity_poly.type
_entity_poly.pdbx_seq_one_letter_code
_entity_poly.pdbx_strand_id
1 'polypeptide(L)'
;MRSAIMWVGLVVSACDGVAFTEQHSELQGTSLHLLDTAGNERPSFEAGESVLVSVDKLAPVHGYRAVVRDAAEAEVLSLAMVTDREGSIASTLLWPDLGFGSAPQGYFSNDTLAGAHAEMAGRSFTVELWDKQTVVTKTTFAVAKSMDATRLFASTNEGEPQRAFRDDTDELWVTGRNFPAGATLDVILVARRYDWRVGDPVDSVEDPDTGPVVRRIQLDPKATGFTELLSKAARLAVGHYQLIARPVSENQDLESRSLDTADVVSDRIVSTFTINPSDLCVYAPIRCAIITTTEIAGQPLIGPPYFQIQNNFRRGTDVWAALDPAALPPEAVGRKVRYYVIRHKTAAEWAGSLDLVDVTGNIVEAITRADSIGTNRTLVWPNAQPGRYDLVIDFGNNARDPAAFIADARLDAARDQIDGYLRVGFTVTDDATAPGLFAVGRTTYSEPAVTLTSFGETFDLPLIANVRYPAEAPGDDVPVSATRPRYPVVVVAHGAARLPENIYTGFNYLLDHLASHGYIAVSVDCGSCRLFIGSPVPFRARAILAHLDVLARRNADPGLLHGKLDLSRIALVGHSQGGDGVVAAELFNQTEALGWSIDAVISVAPTDITGPSPTPRTLRSSKYLVLYGSNDGDVGQLAGFPFATGGVGTGFRHYDRAHVEKAMVLIRDANHNAFNTTTPSEWATHPAVVIPETQQRAVLQGYVTAFLQWHVEGRTEQRDYFTDLPLVEAGDPRVFRLAVQRQYRAPVGGNLVIDDFEARTPMRNSLGGDVATADVNDHRVDALGALDRSSPHQTTGARLRWTASSASYRTAIPGAFQDLSAFGSLSFRVGQTYGFMGTVFDTAPSFSVELDRRELSSELRTRFIAATGQTLTDSARVVVVALGSRWRIDDGENQFDLDRTHMLAPRYGFDTFLLEVRRAGAGLNQVGASQDFVIRLTSADGRSRAIRAGYFATIPYPQRPVSEPGAAPLDEMRTLAAMQTIQIPLASWEVAYPGAETVDLRSVTEISFEFSVRPRGELVFDDLEITP
;
A
#
# COMPACT_ATOMS: atom_id res chain seq x y z
N MET A 1 -61.38 32.46 -1.81
CA MET A 1 -60.78 32.00 -0.54
C MET A 1 -59.56 31.17 -0.88
N ARG A 2 -58.37 31.65 -0.45
CA ARG A 2 -57.06 31.01 -0.14
C ARG A 2 -56.64 29.72 -0.90
N SER A 3 -55.52 29.61 -1.64
CA SER A 3 -54.05 29.91 -1.47
C SER A 3 -53.29 28.58 -1.32
N ALA A 4 -52.09 28.30 -1.83
CA ALA A 4 -51.19 28.85 -2.87
C ALA A 4 -50.00 27.85 -2.97
N ILE A 5 -49.40 27.65 -4.16
CA ILE A 5 -47.98 27.30 -4.44
C ILE A 5 -47.88 26.98 -5.94
N MET A 6 -47.20 27.84 -6.73
CA MET A 6 -46.41 27.46 -7.91
C MET A 6 -45.69 28.68 -8.53
N TRP A 7 -44.36 28.54 -8.67
CA TRP A 7 -43.45 28.90 -9.78
C TRP A 7 -43.52 30.22 -10.60
N VAL A 8 -42.29 30.65 -10.97
CA VAL A 8 -41.80 31.45 -12.13
C VAL A 8 -41.24 32.85 -11.82
N GLY A 9 -40.01 33.15 -12.28
CA GLY A 9 -39.62 34.50 -12.72
C GLY A 9 -38.14 34.91 -12.56
N LEU A 10 -37.41 34.92 -13.68
CA LEU A 10 -36.11 35.59 -13.92
C LEU A 10 -36.39 37.00 -14.48
N VAL A 11 -35.81 38.10 -13.97
CA VAL A 11 -35.52 39.38 -14.71
C VAL A 11 -34.43 40.20 -13.99
N VAL A 12 -33.56 40.80 -14.81
CA VAL A 12 -32.38 41.64 -14.58
C VAL A 12 -32.74 43.12 -14.29
N SER A 13 -31.82 43.84 -13.61
CA SER A 13 -31.59 45.31 -13.61
C SER A 13 -32.18 46.16 -12.47
N ALA A 14 -31.29 46.73 -11.64
CA ALA A 14 -31.13 48.18 -11.50
C ALA A 14 -29.93 48.50 -10.58
N CYS A 15 -28.96 49.24 -11.10
CA CYS A 15 -28.04 50.06 -10.31
C CYS A 15 -28.87 51.07 -9.49
N ASP A 16 -28.58 51.23 -8.21
CA ASP A 16 -28.30 52.54 -7.61
C ASP A 16 -27.88 52.39 -6.14
N GLY A 17 -26.91 53.22 -5.75
CA GLY A 17 -26.13 53.10 -4.54
C GLY A 17 -26.94 53.08 -3.25
N VAL A 18 -26.59 52.14 -2.38
CA VAL A 18 -26.73 52.31 -0.94
C VAL A 18 -25.34 52.12 -0.37
N ALA A 19 -24.78 53.23 0.12
CA ALA A 19 -23.59 53.23 0.93
C ALA A 19 -23.80 52.28 2.11
N PHE A 20 -23.16 51.12 2.08
CA PHE A 20 -22.85 50.41 3.31
C PHE A 20 -21.77 51.23 3.99
N THR A 21 -22.20 52.12 4.88
CA THR A 21 -21.37 52.66 5.95
C THR A 21 -20.57 51.51 6.56
N GLU A 22 -19.25 51.58 6.41
CA GLU A 22 -18.30 50.78 7.19
C GLU A 22 -18.61 50.99 8.67
N GLN A 23 -19.37 50.07 9.26
CA GLN A 23 -19.26 49.81 10.67
C GLN A 23 -17.97 49.01 10.87
N HIS A 24 -16.85 49.73 10.92
CA HIS A 24 -15.73 49.29 11.74
C HIS A 24 -16.21 49.34 13.20
N SER A 25 -16.97 48.32 13.63
CA SER A 25 -16.97 47.97 15.04
C SER A 25 -15.55 47.50 15.34
N GLU A 26 -14.83 48.23 16.20
CA GLU A 26 -13.65 47.72 16.87
C GLU A 26 -13.93 46.27 17.28
N LEU A 27 -13.21 45.31 16.69
CA LEU A 27 -13.24 43.91 17.10
C LEU A 27 -12.62 43.84 18.51
N GLN A 28 -13.38 44.25 19.53
CA GLN A 28 -12.97 44.13 20.93
C GLN A 28 -12.85 42.64 21.26
N GLY A 29 -11.61 42.17 21.39
CA GLY A 29 -11.31 40.84 21.93
C GLY A 29 -10.61 39.86 20.98
N THR A 30 -10.14 40.28 19.80
CA THR A 30 -9.23 39.48 18.94
C THR A 30 -7.90 39.27 19.68
N SER A 31 -7.55 38.03 19.96
CA SER A 31 -6.32 37.66 20.65
C SER A 31 -5.41 36.83 19.74
N LEU A 32 -4.18 37.30 19.57
CA LEU A 32 -3.12 36.60 18.82
C LEU A 32 -2.20 35.94 19.82
N HIS A 33 -2.08 34.63 19.70
CA HIS A 33 -1.33 33.75 20.59
C HIS A 33 -0.10 33.20 19.86
N LEU A 34 1.04 33.19 20.54
CA LEU A 34 2.26 32.55 20.03
C LEU A 34 2.52 31.29 20.83
N LEU A 35 2.58 30.16 20.14
CA LEU A 35 2.60 28.83 20.74
C LEU A 35 3.88 28.08 20.38
N ASP A 36 4.34 27.21 21.27
CA ASP A 36 5.34 26.18 20.95
C ASP A 36 4.70 24.97 20.23
N THR A 37 5.52 24.05 19.73
CA THR A 37 5.04 22.84 19.01
C THR A 37 4.29 21.85 19.91
N ALA A 38 4.25 22.09 21.23
CA ALA A 38 3.40 21.37 22.17
C ALA A 38 2.06 22.08 22.43
N GLY A 39 1.80 23.21 21.76
CA GLY A 39 0.56 23.99 21.86
C GLY A 39 0.50 24.93 23.06
N ASN A 40 1.60 25.14 23.79
CA ASN A 40 1.63 26.04 24.94
C ASN A 40 1.97 27.46 24.50
N GLU A 41 1.26 28.45 25.05
CA GLU A 41 1.56 29.85 24.80
C GLU A 41 2.86 30.28 25.48
N ARG A 42 3.76 30.93 24.72
CA ARG A 42 5.09 31.33 25.18
C ARG A 42 5.39 32.78 24.81
N PRO A 43 5.87 33.60 25.77
CA PRO A 43 6.35 34.96 25.47
C PRO A 43 7.81 34.98 24.99
N SER A 44 8.51 33.84 25.07
CA SER A 44 9.91 33.71 24.69
C SER A 44 10.16 32.30 24.14
N PHE A 45 10.97 32.22 23.09
CA PHE A 45 11.36 30.99 22.40
C PHE A 45 12.88 30.86 22.38
N GLU A 46 13.40 29.65 22.23
CA GLU A 46 14.83 29.41 22.04
C GLU A 46 15.20 29.36 20.56
N ALA A 47 16.48 29.60 20.24
CA ALA A 47 16.95 29.42 18.87
C ALA A 47 16.75 27.96 18.42
N GLY A 48 16.31 27.78 17.18
CA GLY A 48 15.94 26.49 16.60
C GLY A 48 14.58 25.95 17.04
N GLU A 49 13.81 26.63 17.90
CA GLU A 49 12.42 26.26 18.15
C GLU A 49 11.51 26.75 17.02
N SER A 50 10.41 26.04 16.80
CA SER A 50 9.39 26.46 15.86
C SER A 50 8.32 27.30 16.57
N VAL A 51 8.06 28.50 16.04
CA VAL A 51 7.04 29.41 16.55
C VAL A 51 5.74 29.17 15.79
N LEU A 52 4.66 28.88 16.50
CA LEU A 52 3.31 28.84 15.93
C LEU A 52 2.53 30.09 16.30
N VAL A 53 1.56 30.46 15.47
CA VAL A 53 0.60 31.53 15.73
C VAL A 53 -0.81 30.98 15.66
N SER A 54 -1.66 31.39 16.60
CA SER A 54 -3.10 31.14 16.60
C SER A 54 -3.83 32.46 16.82
N VAL A 55 -4.97 32.66 16.16
CA VAL A 55 -5.76 33.89 16.31
C VAL A 55 -7.24 33.57 16.30
N ASP A 56 -7.99 34.06 17.28
CA ASP A 56 -9.43 33.88 17.35
C ASP A 56 -10.20 35.18 17.16
N LYS A 57 -11.48 35.06 16.78
CA LYS A 57 -12.44 36.19 16.64
C LYS A 57 -12.03 37.20 15.57
N LEU A 58 -11.61 36.70 14.43
CA LEU A 58 -11.42 37.45 13.19
C LEU A 58 -12.66 37.34 12.30
N ALA A 59 -12.66 38.07 11.18
CA ALA A 59 -13.71 37.90 10.17
C ALA A 59 -13.60 36.49 9.55
N PRO A 60 -14.69 35.71 9.43
CA PRO A 60 -14.68 34.39 8.80
C PRO A 60 -14.28 34.42 7.32
N VAL A 61 -13.54 33.40 6.87
CA VAL A 61 -13.14 33.21 5.46
C VAL A 61 -12.48 34.47 4.87
N HIS A 62 -11.64 35.14 5.68
CA HIS A 62 -11.01 36.42 5.33
C HIS A 62 -9.48 36.30 5.38
N GLY A 63 -8.82 36.99 4.45
CA GLY A 63 -7.37 36.97 4.33
C GLY A 63 -6.69 37.98 5.23
N TYR A 64 -5.67 37.53 5.96
CA TYR A 64 -4.79 38.33 6.80
C TYR A 64 -3.33 38.08 6.41
N ARG A 65 -2.43 38.97 6.85
CA ARG A 65 -0.98 38.79 6.70
C ARG A 65 -0.31 38.91 8.06
N ALA A 66 0.26 37.82 8.57
CA ALA A 66 1.13 37.86 9.73
C ALA A 66 2.51 38.36 9.28
N VAL A 67 3.01 39.42 9.91
CA VAL A 67 4.29 40.06 9.60
C VAL A 67 5.15 40.02 10.85
N VAL A 68 6.35 39.44 10.74
CA VAL A 68 7.33 39.43 11.82
C VAL A 68 8.35 40.54 11.56
N ARG A 69 8.50 41.44 12.53
CA ARG A 69 9.46 42.55 12.50
C ARG A 69 10.51 42.39 13.57
N ASP A 70 11.73 42.83 13.29
CA ASP A 70 12.78 42.94 14.29
C ASP A 70 12.66 44.24 15.10
N ALA A 71 13.56 44.45 16.06
CA ALA A 71 13.59 45.66 16.88
C ALA A 71 13.90 46.96 16.11
N ALA A 72 14.39 46.86 14.86
CA ALA A 72 14.59 47.99 13.96
C ALA A 72 13.37 48.22 13.04
N GLU A 73 12.26 47.52 13.29
CA GLU A 73 11.02 47.53 12.51
C GLU A 73 11.18 46.97 11.08
N ALA A 74 12.31 46.31 10.80
CA ALA A 74 12.55 45.66 9.52
C ALA A 74 11.73 44.38 9.40
N GLU A 75 11.11 44.15 8.24
CA GLU A 75 10.31 42.96 7.99
C GLU A 75 11.20 41.72 7.80
N VAL A 76 11.14 40.81 8.76
CA VAL A 76 11.94 39.58 8.79
C VAL A 76 11.32 38.51 7.91
N LEU A 77 10.06 38.15 8.20
CA LEU A 77 9.25 37.26 7.39
C LEU A 77 7.80 37.73 7.39
N SER A 78 7.03 37.28 6.41
CA SER A 78 5.59 37.49 6.42
C SER A 78 4.87 36.31 5.80
N LEU A 79 3.73 35.97 6.36
CA LEU A 79 2.91 34.82 6.01
C LEU A 79 1.48 35.29 5.75
N ALA A 80 0.91 34.93 4.61
CA ALA A 80 -0.52 35.14 4.40
C ALA A 80 -1.33 33.99 5.00
N MET A 81 -2.45 34.33 5.62
CA MET A 81 -3.27 33.44 6.41
C MET A 81 -4.74 33.70 6.10
N VAL A 82 -5.58 32.68 6.19
CA VAL A 82 -7.02 32.83 5.99
C VAL A 82 -7.73 32.14 7.14
N THR A 83 -8.69 32.84 7.72
CA THR A 83 -9.53 32.32 8.81
C THR A 83 -10.48 31.24 8.32
N ASP A 84 -10.83 30.32 9.21
CA ASP A 84 -11.89 29.34 9.00
C ASP A 84 -13.29 29.99 8.98
N ARG A 85 -14.34 29.16 8.93
CA ARG A 85 -15.74 29.63 8.87
C ARG A 85 -16.21 30.23 10.19
N GLU A 86 -15.46 29.99 11.26
CA GLU A 86 -15.70 30.46 12.61
C GLU A 86 -14.90 31.74 12.91
N GLY A 87 -14.02 32.17 11.98
CA GLY A 87 -13.19 33.36 12.15
C GLY A 87 -11.94 33.10 12.97
N SER A 88 -11.43 31.87 12.97
CA SER A 88 -10.21 31.48 13.68
C SER A 88 -9.08 31.08 12.72
N ILE A 89 -7.85 31.36 13.13
CA ILE A 89 -6.61 30.82 12.58
C ILE A 89 -6.12 29.81 13.62
N ALA A 90 -6.25 28.52 13.31
CA ALA A 90 -5.71 27.46 14.17
C ALA A 90 -4.18 27.57 14.30
N SER A 91 -3.59 26.88 15.27
CA SER A 91 -2.13 26.86 15.50
C SER A 91 -1.36 26.59 14.21
N THR A 92 -0.75 27.64 13.67
CA THR A 92 -0.07 27.66 12.37
C THR A 92 1.41 27.95 12.55
N LEU A 93 2.30 27.14 12.00
CA LEU A 93 3.75 27.38 12.03
C LEU A 93 4.14 28.74 11.39
N LEU A 94 4.44 29.74 12.20
CA LEU A 94 4.82 31.07 11.76
C LEU A 94 6.29 31.11 11.31
N TRP A 95 7.17 30.47 12.09
CA TRP A 95 8.60 30.45 11.83
C TRP A 95 9.17 29.09 12.26
N PRO A 96 9.46 28.16 11.33
CA PRO A 96 10.16 26.94 11.68
C PRO A 96 11.60 27.20 12.07
N ASP A 97 12.07 26.50 13.09
CA ASP A 97 13.47 26.45 13.50
C ASP A 97 14.12 27.85 13.57
N LEU A 98 13.65 28.67 14.50
CA LEU A 98 14.01 30.07 14.66
C LEU A 98 15.53 30.33 14.54
N GLY A 99 15.94 31.09 13.52
CA GLY A 99 17.35 31.41 13.25
C GLY A 99 18.06 30.47 12.29
N PHE A 100 17.36 29.46 11.75
CA PHE A 100 17.83 28.62 10.64
C PHE A 100 17.19 29.00 9.30
N GLY A 101 17.95 28.78 8.23
CA GLY A 101 17.49 28.96 6.86
C GLY A 101 17.42 30.42 6.40
N SER A 102 17.29 30.63 5.09
CA SER A 102 17.19 32.00 4.55
C SER A 102 15.77 32.51 4.75
N ALA A 103 15.58 33.52 5.59
CA ALA A 103 14.46 34.43 5.39
C ALA A 103 14.48 34.91 3.91
N PRO A 104 13.35 35.30 3.31
CA PRO A 104 13.29 35.69 1.90
C PRO A 104 14.22 36.86 1.49
N GLN A 105 14.90 37.50 2.46
CA GLN A 105 15.90 38.55 2.26
C GLN A 105 17.31 38.19 2.81
N GLY A 106 17.54 36.96 3.26
CA GLY A 106 18.85 36.49 3.76
C GLY A 106 19.17 36.84 5.23
N TYR A 107 18.21 37.39 5.99
CA TYR A 107 18.37 37.64 7.44
C TYR A 107 18.26 36.34 8.26
N PHE A 108 19.04 36.24 9.33
CA PHE A 108 19.02 35.14 10.30
C PHE A 108 19.24 33.75 9.69
N SER A 109 20.11 33.68 8.67
CA SER A 109 20.39 32.45 7.93
C SER A 109 21.62 31.77 8.51
N ASN A 110 21.38 30.87 9.46
CA ASN A 110 22.44 30.02 10.02
C ASN A 110 22.24 28.58 9.58
N ASP A 111 23.35 27.92 9.32
CA ASP A 111 23.41 26.48 9.05
C ASP A 111 23.68 25.67 10.34
N THR A 112 23.92 26.35 11.47
CA THR A 112 24.18 25.72 12.77
C THR A 112 23.35 26.33 13.88
N LEU A 113 23.00 25.53 14.88
CA LEU A 113 22.26 25.94 16.07
C LEU A 113 23.06 26.95 16.89
N ALA A 114 24.38 26.77 16.95
CA ALA A 114 25.26 27.71 17.64
C ALA A 114 25.27 29.08 16.94
N GLY A 115 25.30 29.12 15.61
CA GLY A 115 25.17 30.34 14.83
C GLY A 115 23.80 31.00 15.05
N ALA A 116 22.73 30.21 14.93
CA ALA A 116 21.37 30.67 15.18
C ALA A 116 21.22 31.27 16.59
N HIS A 117 21.74 30.60 17.62
CA HIS A 117 21.71 31.11 18.98
C HIS A 117 22.54 32.38 19.15
N ALA A 118 23.78 32.40 18.65
CA ALA A 118 24.65 33.58 18.76
C ALA A 118 24.05 34.81 18.08
N GLU A 119 23.35 34.61 16.95
CA GLU A 119 22.70 35.69 16.24
C GLU A 119 21.37 36.10 16.89
N MET A 120 20.54 35.14 17.33
CA MET A 120 19.17 35.38 17.75
C MET A 120 19.02 35.70 19.25
N ALA A 121 19.92 35.21 20.11
CA ALA A 121 19.79 35.29 21.56
C ALA A 121 19.56 36.71 22.07
N GLY A 122 18.49 36.90 22.86
CA GLY A 122 18.12 38.19 23.45
C GLY A 122 17.49 39.18 22.48
N ARG A 123 17.26 38.82 21.21
CA ARG A 123 16.47 39.62 20.29
C ARG A 123 14.99 39.57 20.66
N SER A 124 14.24 40.55 20.17
CA SER A 124 12.79 40.55 20.27
C SER A 124 12.19 40.84 18.90
N PHE A 125 11.06 40.20 18.64
CA PHE A 125 10.34 40.31 17.40
C PHE A 125 8.89 40.70 17.67
N THR A 126 8.34 41.55 16.82
CA THR A 126 6.94 41.92 16.83
C THR A 126 6.22 41.12 15.76
N VAL A 127 5.17 40.39 16.12
CA VAL A 127 4.26 39.73 15.19
C VAL A 127 3.03 40.59 15.05
N GLU A 128 2.80 41.11 13.85
CA GLU A 128 1.66 41.95 13.51
C GLU A 128 0.73 41.18 12.57
N LEU A 129 -0.56 41.12 12.88
CA LEU A 129 -1.56 40.61 11.95
C LEU A 129 -2.20 41.78 11.21
N TRP A 130 -2.00 41.81 9.89
CA TRP A 130 -2.49 42.85 9.01
C TRP A 130 -3.74 42.40 8.27
N ASP A 131 -4.75 43.26 8.23
CA ASP A 131 -5.81 43.23 7.23
C ASP A 131 -5.56 44.39 6.25
N LYS A 132 -5.10 44.05 5.05
CA LYS A 132 -4.66 45.02 4.04
C LYS A 132 -3.60 45.98 4.59
N GLN A 133 -3.98 47.21 4.91
CA GLN A 133 -3.09 48.29 5.38
C GLN A 133 -3.23 48.58 6.88
N THR A 134 -4.05 47.82 7.60
CA THR A 134 -4.33 48.05 9.02
C THR A 134 -3.83 46.87 9.85
N VAL A 135 -3.08 47.16 10.91
CA VAL A 135 -2.74 46.15 11.94
C VAL A 135 -3.96 45.90 12.80
N VAL A 136 -4.48 44.68 12.74
CA VAL A 136 -5.66 44.22 13.48
C VAL A 136 -5.29 43.91 14.93
N THR A 137 -4.17 43.23 15.12
CA THR A 137 -3.62 42.91 16.43
C THR A 137 -2.12 42.65 16.29
N LYS A 138 -1.39 42.75 17.40
CA LYS A 138 0.03 42.43 17.43
C LYS A 138 0.43 41.88 18.78
N THR A 139 1.49 41.10 18.78
CA THR A 139 2.17 40.64 20.00
C THR A 139 3.68 40.67 19.79
N THR A 140 4.44 40.42 20.84
CA THR A 140 5.89 40.32 20.79
C THR A 140 6.36 39.03 21.40
N PHE A 141 7.40 38.45 20.84
CA PHE A 141 8.16 37.39 21.51
C PHE A 141 9.63 37.75 21.59
N ALA A 142 10.30 37.26 22.62
CA ALA A 142 11.74 37.32 22.75
C ALA A 142 12.38 36.00 22.33
N VAL A 143 13.66 36.06 21.96
CA VAL A 143 14.51 34.88 21.88
C VAL A 143 15.30 34.78 23.19
N ALA A 144 15.22 33.64 23.85
CA ALA A 144 15.89 33.39 25.11
C ALA A 144 17.42 33.56 24.96
N LYS A 145 18.05 34.08 26.02
CA LYS A 145 19.51 34.22 26.08
C LYS A 145 20.24 32.92 26.41
N SER A 146 19.50 31.94 26.93
CA SER A 146 19.96 30.59 27.21
C SER A 146 19.13 29.60 26.40
N MET A 147 19.66 28.38 26.25
CA MET A 147 18.95 27.25 25.65
C MET A 147 18.74 26.18 26.73
N ASP A 148 17.73 26.38 27.57
CA ASP A 148 17.45 25.59 28.78
C ASP A 148 16.26 24.62 28.58
N ALA A 149 15.50 24.74 27.49
CA ALA A 149 14.36 23.90 27.19
C ALA A 149 14.79 22.46 26.90
N THR A 150 14.03 21.50 27.43
CA THR A 150 14.20 20.08 27.09
C THR A 150 13.75 19.86 25.65
N ARG A 151 14.65 19.37 24.78
CA ARG A 151 14.39 19.21 23.34
C ARG A 151 14.88 17.86 22.82
N LEU A 152 14.19 17.37 21.80
CA LEU A 152 14.52 16.18 21.04
C LEU A 152 14.32 16.47 19.55
N PHE A 153 15.32 16.22 18.72
CA PHE A 153 15.22 16.45 17.26
C PHE A 153 16.18 15.54 16.49
N ALA A 154 15.85 15.32 15.21
CA ALA A 154 16.74 14.64 14.27
C ALA A 154 17.88 15.60 13.86
N SER A 155 19.08 15.06 13.71
CA SER A 155 20.31 15.84 13.56
C SER A 155 21.34 15.17 12.65
N THR A 156 22.45 15.87 12.41
CA THR A 156 23.71 15.27 11.95
C THR A 156 24.48 14.63 13.12
N ASN A 157 25.60 13.98 12.84
CA ASN A 157 26.52 13.44 13.84
C ASN A 157 27.20 14.53 14.70
N GLU A 158 27.25 15.78 14.23
CA GLU A 158 27.68 16.94 15.03
C GLU A 158 26.56 17.48 15.93
N GLY A 159 25.34 16.94 15.83
CA GLY A 159 24.18 17.39 16.59
C GLY A 159 23.52 18.66 16.05
N GLU A 160 23.70 18.93 14.76
CA GLU A 160 23.02 20.02 14.05
C GLU A 160 21.65 19.58 13.53
N PRO A 161 20.56 20.34 13.72
CA PRO A 161 19.22 19.94 13.30
C PRO A 161 19.10 19.62 11.80
N GLN A 162 18.37 18.55 11.46
CA GLN A 162 18.13 18.12 10.08
C GLN A 162 16.69 17.59 9.90
N ARG A 163 15.97 18.08 8.88
CA ARG A 163 14.57 17.70 8.58
C ARG A 163 14.39 16.80 7.35
N ALA A 164 15.44 16.57 6.56
CA ALA A 164 15.38 15.72 5.38
C ALA A 164 16.61 14.82 5.29
N PHE A 165 16.39 13.54 5.04
CA PHE A 165 17.42 12.52 4.90
C PHE A 165 17.22 11.77 3.57
N ARG A 166 18.30 11.49 2.84
CA ARG A 166 18.25 10.62 1.66
C ARG A 166 18.19 9.15 2.08
N ASP A 167 17.46 8.36 1.30
CA ASP A 167 17.31 6.92 1.51
C ASP A 167 18.50 6.06 1.04
N ASP A 168 19.67 6.64 0.73
CA ASP A 168 20.87 5.93 0.29
C ASP A 168 22.06 6.08 1.25
N THR A 169 22.48 7.31 1.55
CA THR A 169 23.75 7.58 2.23
C THR A 169 23.60 8.10 3.66
N ASP A 170 22.43 8.66 4.00
CA ASP A 170 22.33 9.48 5.20
C ASP A 170 22.16 8.62 6.47
N GLU A 171 22.78 9.08 7.54
CA GLU A 171 22.63 8.51 8.88
C GLU A 171 21.64 9.36 9.68
N LEU A 172 20.69 8.69 10.34
CA LEU A 172 19.72 9.34 11.21
C LEU A 172 20.30 9.47 12.61
N TRP A 173 20.88 10.63 12.90
CA TRP A 173 21.31 10.99 14.25
C TRP A 173 20.17 11.70 14.98
N VAL A 174 20.18 11.59 16.31
CA VAL A 174 19.22 12.23 17.21
C VAL A 174 19.96 12.96 18.31
N THR A 175 19.55 14.19 18.56
CA THR A 175 20.07 15.00 19.66
C THR A 175 18.97 15.27 20.67
N GLY A 176 19.30 14.98 21.94
CA GLY A 176 18.51 15.37 23.09
C GLY A 176 19.25 16.41 23.93
N ARG A 177 18.54 17.44 24.41
CA ARG A 177 19.12 18.51 25.25
C ARG A 177 18.26 18.77 26.48
N ASN A 178 18.92 19.17 27.56
CA ASN A 178 18.32 19.57 28.84
C ASN A 178 17.35 18.54 29.45
N PHE A 179 17.65 17.25 29.30
CA PHE A 179 17.04 16.19 30.07
C PHE A 179 17.61 16.15 31.51
N PRO A 180 16.90 15.56 32.49
CA PRO A 180 17.41 15.43 33.84
C PRO A 180 18.77 14.74 33.87
N ALA A 181 19.71 15.28 34.66
CA ALA A 181 21.07 14.75 34.72
C ALA A 181 21.09 13.29 35.20
N GLY A 182 21.83 12.43 34.48
CA GLY A 182 21.88 11.00 34.79
C GLY A 182 20.61 10.21 34.42
N ALA A 183 19.65 10.81 33.70
CA ALA A 183 18.44 10.11 33.27
C ALA A 183 18.75 8.95 32.32
N THR A 184 17.92 7.91 32.42
CA THR A 184 17.82 6.86 31.40
C THR A 184 16.62 7.18 30.50
N LEU A 185 16.83 7.21 29.18
CA LEU A 185 15.82 7.57 28.20
C LEU A 185 15.70 6.45 27.16
N ASP A 186 14.49 6.08 26.78
CA ASP A 186 14.22 5.30 25.57
C ASP A 186 13.80 6.27 24.45
N VAL A 187 14.65 6.42 23.44
CA VAL A 187 14.35 7.22 22.24
C VAL A 187 13.74 6.31 21.19
N ILE A 188 12.50 6.57 20.84
CA ILE A 188 11.65 5.77 19.95
C ILE A 188 11.40 6.56 18.68
N LEU A 189 11.69 5.95 17.52
CA LEU A 189 11.28 6.47 16.22
C LEU A 189 9.85 6.02 15.93
N VAL A 190 8.97 6.94 15.56
CA VAL A 190 7.58 6.65 15.21
C VAL A 190 7.22 7.21 13.84
N ALA A 191 6.29 6.56 13.14
CA ALA A 191 5.68 7.16 11.96
C ALA A 191 4.96 8.46 12.38
N ARG A 192 4.98 9.47 11.52
CA ARG A 192 4.39 10.76 11.86
C ARG A 192 2.91 10.60 12.23
N ARG A 193 2.54 11.24 13.33
CA ARG A 193 1.16 11.47 13.77
C ARG A 193 0.91 12.95 14.05
N TYR A 194 -0.30 13.39 13.74
CA TYR A 194 -0.76 14.74 14.04
C TYR A 194 -1.40 14.78 15.44
N ASP A 195 -1.06 15.79 16.24
CA ASP A 195 -1.70 16.10 17.53
C ASP A 195 -1.58 14.96 18.57
N TRP A 196 -0.35 14.63 18.97
CA TRP A 196 -0.05 13.62 20.00
C TRP A 196 -0.67 13.93 21.37
N ARG A 197 -1.58 13.08 21.84
CA ARG A 197 -2.24 13.15 23.15
C ARG A 197 -1.79 12.03 24.08
N VAL A 198 -1.78 12.30 25.38
CA VAL A 198 -1.54 11.28 26.40
C VAL A 198 -2.58 10.15 26.23
N GLY A 199 -2.11 8.90 26.20
CA GLY A 199 -2.92 7.70 25.93
C GLY A 199 -2.91 7.23 24.48
N ASP A 200 -2.37 8.02 23.54
CA ASP A 200 -2.27 7.61 22.13
C ASP A 200 -1.32 6.44 21.92
N PRO A 201 -1.63 5.46 21.06
CA PRO A 201 -0.73 4.34 20.79
C PRO A 201 0.61 4.81 20.21
N VAL A 202 1.69 4.25 20.76
CA VAL A 202 3.08 4.47 20.35
C VAL A 202 3.58 3.16 19.74
N ASP A 203 3.59 3.13 18.40
CA ASP A 203 4.13 2.03 17.61
C ASP A 203 5.46 2.47 17.01
N SER A 204 6.55 1.79 17.39
CA SER A 204 7.88 2.08 16.86
C SER A 204 7.96 1.73 15.37
N VAL A 205 8.72 2.53 14.63
CA VAL A 205 9.15 2.17 13.28
C VAL A 205 10.12 1.00 13.39
N GLU A 206 9.97 0.04 12.51
CA GLU A 206 10.79 -1.17 12.48
C GLU A 206 12.00 -0.97 11.54
N ASP A 207 13.21 -1.16 12.07
CA ASP A 207 14.44 -1.35 11.29
C ASP A 207 14.60 -2.85 11.00
N PRO A 208 14.73 -3.23 9.73
CA PRO A 208 15.02 -4.58 9.22
C PRO A 208 15.96 -5.43 10.04
N ASP A 209 17.07 -4.82 10.45
CA ASP A 209 18.18 -5.55 11.05
C ASP A 209 18.06 -5.63 12.57
N THR A 210 17.50 -4.59 13.17
CA THR A 210 17.58 -4.37 14.61
C THR A 210 16.21 -4.43 15.30
N GLY A 211 15.13 -4.59 14.55
CA GLY A 211 13.76 -4.58 15.06
C GLY A 211 13.28 -3.15 15.34
N PRO A 212 12.44 -2.94 16.38
CA PRO A 212 11.94 -1.61 16.73
C PRO A 212 13.10 -0.62 16.84
N VAL A 213 13.00 0.52 16.17
CA VAL A 213 14.00 1.59 16.24
C VAL A 213 13.83 2.34 17.56
N VAL A 214 14.36 1.71 18.60
CA VAL A 214 14.38 2.20 19.97
C VAL A 214 15.81 2.16 20.48
N ARG A 215 16.27 3.31 20.99
CA ARG A 215 17.60 3.44 21.56
C ARG A 215 17.50 3.84 23.02
N ARG A 216 17.99 2.96 23.91
CA ARG A 216 18.17 3.31 25.32
C ARG A 216 19.45 4.12 25.50
N ILE A 217 19.33 5.29 26.09
CA ILE A 217 20.40 6.23 26.34
C ILE A 217 20.50 6.46 27.84
N GLN A 218 21.65 6.10 28.41
CA GLN A 218 21.97 6.42 29.79
C GLN A 218 22.84 7.67 29.81
N LEU A 219 22.32 8.76 30.35
CA LEU A 219 23.12 9.97 30.53
C LEU A 219 24.13 9.76 31.66
N ASP A 220 25.32 10.32 31.48
CA ASP A 220 26.29 10.45 32.57
C ASP A 220 25.67 11.25 33.73
N PRO A 221 26.10 11.03 34.99
CA PRO A 221 25.51 11.69 36.17
C PRO A 221 25.47 13.22 36.13
N LYS A 222 26.25 13.86 35.25
CA LYS A 222 26.31 15.31 35.06
C LYS A 222 25.85 15.77 33.67
N ALA A 223 25.62 14.85 32.74
CA ALA A 223 25.20 15.18 31.38
C ALA A 223 23.69 15.35 31.33
N THR A 224 23.24 16.37 30.60
CA THR A 224 21.81 16.68 30.38
C THR A 224 21.41 16.52 28.92
N GLY A 225 22.29 16.00 28.08
CA GLY A 225 22.04 15.83 26.65
C GLY A 225 22.89 14.75 26.02
N PHE A 226 22.56 14.41 24.78
CA PHE A 226 23.20 13.37 23.99
C PHE A 226 23.10 13.70 22.50
N THR A 227 24.02 13.14 21.70
CA THR A 227 23.90 13.01 20.26
C THR A 227 24.27 11.58 19.91
N GLU A 228 23.32 10.82 19.39
CA GLU A 228 23.47 9.38 19.17
C GLU A 228 22.94 9.01 17.80
N LEU A 229 23.57 8.01 17.18
CA LEU A 229 23.05 7.41 15.95
C LEU A 229 21.81 6.57 16.30
N LEU A 230 20.67 6.90 15.70
CA LEU A 230 19.42 6.18 15.91
C LEU A 230 19.26 5.03 14.92
N SER A 231 19.45 5.29 13.62
CA SER A 231 19.43 4.30 12.54
C SER A 231 20.12 4.86 11.27
N LYS A 232 20.20 4.07 10.20
CA LYS A 232 20.60 4.54 8.86
C LYS A 232 19.34 4.84 8.05
N ALA A 233 19.26 5.99 7.38
CA ALA A 233 18.07 6.37 6.61
C ALA A 233 17.73 5.35 5.51
N ALA A 234 18.75 4.74 4.89
CA ALA A 234 18.57 3.68 3.90
C ALA A 234 17.85 2.41 4.40
N ARG A 235 17.78 2.21 5.72
CA ARG A 235 17.08 1.07 6.32
C ARG A 235 15.60 1.35 6.59
N LEU A 236 15.19 2.61 6.49
CA LEU A 236 13.85 3.06 6.80
C LEU A 236 13.06 3.24 5.50
N ALA A 237 11.73 3.25 5.60
CA ALA A 237 10.88 3.53 4.43
C ALA A 237 10.97 5.01 4.06
N VAL A 238 10.73 5.35 2.80
CA VAL A 238 10.45 6.75 2.41
C VAL A 238 9.17 7.18 3.11
N GLY A 239 9.17 8.36 3.71
CA GLY A 239 8.03 8.85 4.48
C GLY A 239 8.39 9.85 5.56
N HIS A 240 7.39 10.19 6.39
CA HIS A 240 7.47 11.21 7.41
C HIS A 240 7.51 10.61 8.82
N TYR A 241 8.36 11.17 9.68
CA TYR A 241 8.70 10.58 10.97
C TYR A 241 8.73 11.59 12.12
N GLN A 242 8.56 11.06 13.34
CA GLN A 242 8.69 11.78 14.60
C GLN A 242 9.51 10.96 15.62
N LEU A 243 9.99 11.64 16.66
CA LEU A 243 10.76 11.05 17.76
C LEU A 243 10.05 11.25 19.10
N ILE A 244 10.11 10.22 19.96
CA ILE A 244 9.65 10.26 21.35
C ILE A 244 10.82 9.85 22.25
N ALA A 245 11.15 10.66 23.25
CA ALA A 245 12.08 10.29 24.32
C ALA A 245 11.29 10.03 25.61
N ARG A 246 11.31 8.79 26.06
CA ARG A 246 10.62 8.31 27.26
C ARG A 246 11.60 8.16 28.42
N PRO A 247 11.43 8.91 29.52
CA PRO A 247 12.17 8.64 30.75
C PRO A 247 11.84 7.26 31.28
N VAL A 248 12.85 6.47 31.65
CA VAL A 248 12.67 5.14 32.25
C VAL A 248 12.64 5.29 33.77
N SER A 249 11.55 4.87 34.40
CA SER A 249 11.41 4.82 35.88
C SER A 249 11.18 3.39 36.38
N GLU A 250 11.55 3.09 37.63
CA GLU A 250 11.44 1.73 38.23
C GLU A 250 10.01 1.16 38.27
N ASN A 251 8.98 2.01 38.13
CA ASN A 251 7.56 1.64 38.22
C ASN A 251 6.77 1.79 36.91
N GLN A 252 7.40 2.25 35.81
CA GLN A 252 6.73 2.31 34.52
C GLN A 252 6.81 0.94 33.84
N ASP A 253 5.64 0.45 33.43
CA ASP A 253 5.56 -0.75 32.63
C ASP A 253 6.26 -0.47 31.29
N LEU A 254 7.38 -1.16 31.04
CA LEU A 254 8.10 -1.10 29.76
C LEU A 254 7.22 -1.55 28.58
N GLU A 255 6.05 -2.13 28.87
CA GLU A 255 5.02 -2.53 27.92
C GLU A 255 3.96 -1.46 27.63
N SER A 256 4.04 -0.25 28.22
CA SER A 256 3.10 0.82 27.90
C SER A 256 3.21 1.21 26.42
N ARG A 257 2.28 0.70 25.62
CA ARG A 257 2.15 1.02 24.19
C ARG A 257 1.45 2.34 23.94
N SER A 258 1.38 3.23 24.92
CA SER A 258 0.71 4.53 24.78
C SER A 258 1.56 5.69 25.31
N LEU A 259 1.34 6.88 24.77
CA LEU A 259 2.05 8.10 25.12
C LEU A 259 1.74 8.52 26.56
N ASP A 260 2.76 8.82 27.35
CA ASP A 260 2.65 9.28 28.73
C ASP A 260 2.91 10.80 28.84
N THR A 261 2.44 11.39 29.93
CA THR A 261 2.76 12.75 30.38
C THR A 261 4.25 13.02 30.56
N ALA A 262 5.05 11.99 30.85
CA ALA A 262 6.50 12.11 31.02
C ALA A 262 7.26 12.08 29.68
N ASP A 263 6.62 11.69 28.57
CA ASP A 263 7.27 11.56 27.28
C ASP A 263 7.55 12.93 26.65
N VAL A 264 8.77 13.09 26.12
CA VAL A 264 9.15 14.24 25.31
C VAL A 264 8.99 13.86 23.85
N VAL A 265 7.96 14.39 23.20
CA VAL A 265 7.77 14.29 21.75
C VAL A 265 8.51 15.45 21.10
N SER A 266 9.33 15.16 20.09
CA SER A 266 10.07 16.16 19.30
C SER A 266 9.19 17.32 18.80
N ASP A 267 8.40 17.11 17.75
CA ASP A 267 7.38 18.07 17.27
C ASP A 267 6.00 17.40 17.29
N ARG A 268 5.02 17.91 18.07
CA ARG A 268 3.68 17.27 18.18
C ARG A 268 2.74 17.61 17.03
N ILE A 269 2.96 18.77 16.40
CA ILE A 269 2.06 19.35 15.38
C ILE A 269 2.59 19.13 13.95
N VAL A 270 3.91 19.11 13.77
CA VAL A 270 4.58 18.91 12.47
C VAL A 270 5.48 17.66 12.47
N SER A 271 5.90 17.19 11.29
CA SER A 271 6.93 16.13 11.23
C SER A 271 8.26 16.63 11.71
N THR A 272 8.97 15.76 12.43
CA THR A 272 10.36 16.02 12.84
C THR A 272 11.28 15.95 11.63
N PHE A 273 11.12 14.94 10.77
CA PHE A 273 11.89 14.81 9.54
C PHE A 273 11.20 13.91 8.50
N THR A 274 11.75 13.92 7.28
CA THR A 274 11.31 13.09 6.15
C THR A 274 12.50 12.30 5.59
N ILE A 275 12.23 11.06 5.16
CA ILE A 275 13.17 10.24 4.37
C ILE A 275 12.71 10.28 2.93
N ASN A 276 13.58 10.74 2.03
CA ASN A 276 13.29 11.02 0.63
C ASN A 276 14.06 10.09 -0.31
N PRO A 277 13.52 9.82 -1.51
CA PRO A 277 14.26 9.21 -2.61
C PRO A 277 15.55 9.97 -2.89
N SER A 278 16.66 9.25 -2.84
CA SER A 278 17.99 9.73 -3.19
C SER A 278 18.14 10.18 -4.64
N ASP A 279 17.35 9.61 -5.56
CA ASP A 279 17.36 9.99 -6.96
C ASP A 279 16.53 11.26 -7.20
N LEU A 280 15.47 11.53 -6.43
CA LEU A 280 14.56 12.68 -6.68
C LEU A 280 14.74 13.91 -5.78
N CYS A 281 15.64 13.92 -4.78
CA CYS A 281 15.91 15.10 -3.96
C CYS A 281 17.15 15.89 -4.43
N VAL A 282 16.99 17.21 -4.60
CA VAL A 282 18.11 18.17 -4.71
C VAL A 282 18.41 18.72 -3.31
N TYR A 283 19.65 18.51 -2.84
CA TYR A 283 20.07 18.70 -1.45
C TYR A 283 20.21 20.18 -1.03
N ALA A 284 19.64 20.52 0.13
CA ALA A 284 20.16 21.53 1.05
C ALA A 284 19.82 21.10 2.49
N PRO A 285 20.61 21.51 3.51
CA PRO A 285 20.61 20.93 4.87
C PRO A 285 19.25 20.89 5.59
N ILE A 286 18.34 21.80 5.20
CA ILE A 286 16.94 21.90 5.67
C ILE A 286 15.97 22.06 4.46
N ARG A 287 16.47 21.93 3.22
CA ARG A 287 15.74 22.22 1.97
C ARG A 287 15.93 21.07 0.98
N CYS A 288 15.05 20.08 0.95
CA CYS A 288 14.90 19.35 -0.31
C CYS A 288 14.01 20.22 -1.21
N ALA A 289 14.52 20.60 -2.38
CA ALA A 289 13.66 21.04 -3.48
C ALA A 289 12.85 19.84 -3.96
N ILE A 290 11.55 20.06 -4.13
CA ILE A 290 10.53 19.03 -4.19
C ILE A 290 10.37 18.54 -5.62
N ILE A 291 10.95 17.39 -5.96
CA ILE A 291 10.29 16.44 -6.88
C ILE A 291 10.03 15.17 -6.08
N THR A 292 9.57 15.30 -4.84
CA THR A 292 9.22 14.10 -4.07
C THR A 292 7.91 13.58 -4.62
N THR A 293 7.89 12.27 -4.90
CA THR A 293 6.76 11.39 -5.20
C THR A 293 5.74 11.31 -4.06
N THR A 294 5.55 12.43 -3.35
CA THR A 294 4.54 12.61 -2.34
C THR A 294 3.21 12.43 -3.03
N GLU A 295 2.42 11.52 -2.51
CA GLU A 295 1.05 11.39 -2.94
C GLU A 295 0.31 12.66 -2.49
N ILE A 296 -0.29 13.40 -3.42
CA ILE A 296 -0.93 14.70 -3.14
C ILE A 296 -2.45 14.57 -3.22
N ALA A 297 -2.95 13.80 -4.20
CA ALA A 297 -4.35 13.52 -4.38
C ALA A 297 -4.93 12.65 -3.25
N GLY A 298 -6.12 13.02 -2.77
CA GLY A 298 -6.81 12.28 -1.73
C GLY A 298 -8.22 12.78 -1.43
N GLN A 299 -8.73 12.38 -0.27
CA GLN A 299 -10.01 12.82 0.26
C GLN A 299 -9.86 13.39 1.68
N PRO A 300 -10.66 14.41 2.05
CA PRO A 300 -10.66 14.95 3.39
C PRO A 300 -11.28 13.98 4.40
N LEU A 301 -10.73 13.95 5.61
CA LEU A 301 -11.30 13.23 6.75
C LEU A 301 -11.85 14.22 7.77
N ILE A 302 -12.92 13.82 8.47
CA ILE A 302 -13.57 14.63 9.52
C ILE A 302 -12.67 14.78 10.75
N GLY A 303 -11.81 13.79 11.03
CA GLY A 303 -10.84 13.81 12.13
C GLY A 303 -9.44 13.44 11.65
N PRO A 304 -8.41 13.51 12.53
CA PRO A 304 -7.05 13.12 12.21
C PRO A 304 -7.00 11.76 11.49
N PRO A 305 -6.21 11.60 10.41
CA PRO A 305 -5.20 12.53 9.89
C PRO A 305 -5.73 13.70 9.02
N TYR A 306 -7.04 13.98 9.01
CA TYR A 306 -7.73 15.07 8.27
C TYR A 306 -7.67 14.99 6.74
N PHE A 307 -6.79 14.15 6.22
CA PHE A 307 -6.64 13.86 4.81
C PHE A 307 -6.20 12.40 4.65
N GLN A 308 -6.83 11.70 3.72
CA GLN A 308 -6.45 10.36 3.31
C GLN A 308 -5.99 10.44 1.86
N ILE A 309 -4.73 10.10 1.64
CA ILE A 309 -4.21 9.91 0.29
C ILE A 309 -4.98 8.81 -0.43
N GLN A 310 -5.28 9.05 -1.70
CA GLN A 310 -5.99 8.13 -2.56
C GLN A 310 -5.60 8.38 -4.01
N ASN A 311 -5.07 7.37 -4.69
CA ASN A 311 -4.67 7.45 -6.10
C ASN A 311 -5.68 6.79 -7.04
N ASN A 312 -6.81 6.32 -6.50
CA ASN A 312 -7.94 5.77 -7.27
C ASN A 312 -9.24 6.45 -6.87
N PHE A 313 -9.86 7.23 -7.75
CA PHE A 313 -11.12 7.90 -7.50
C PHE A 313 -12.24 7.30 -8.33
N ARG A 314 -13.46 7.42 -7.82
CA ARG A 314 -14.64 7.01 -8.56
C ARG A 314 -15.10 8.16 -9.44
N ARG A 315 -15.70 7.86 -10.58
CA ARG A 315 -16.39 8.86 -11.39
C ARG A 315 -17.33 9.67 -10.50
N GLY A 316 -17.23 10.99 -10.66
CA GLY A 316 -18.09 11.95 -10.00
C GLY A 316 -17.82 12.15 -8.51
N THR A 317 -16.76 11.55 -7.98
CA THR A 317 -16.23 11.95 -6.67
C THR A 317 -15.34 13.17 -6.80
N ASP A 318 -15.19 13.85 -5.66
CA ASP A 318 -14.32 15.01 -5.54
C ASP A 318 -12.88 14.57 -5.32
N VAL A 319 -11.97 15.14 -6.11
CA VAL A 319 -10.52 15.00 -5.91
C VAL A 319 -10.04 16.21 -5.12
N TRP A 320 -9.45 15.95 -3.96
CA TRP A 320 -8.78 16.96 -3.17
C TRP A 320 -7.27 16.81 -3.30
N ALA A 321 -6.56 17.92 -3.22
CA ALA A 321 -5.13 17.98 -3.03
C ALA A 321 -4.85 18.32 -1.57
N ALA A 322 -3.79 17.81 -0.97
CA ALA A 322 -3.27 18.37 0.28
C ALA A 322 -1.75 18.42 0.28
N LEU A 323 -1.24 19.53 0.82
CA LEU A 323 0.18 19.71 1.10
C LEU A 323 0.44 19.50 2.57
N ASP A 324 1.37 18.62 2.86
CA ASP A 324 1.87 18.50 4.22
C ASP A 324 2.79 19.70 4.55
N PRO A 325 2.46 20.53 5.56
CA PRO A 325 3.31 21.66 5.93
C PRO A 325 4.77 21.29 6.24
N ALA A 326 5.01 20.08 6.74
CA ALA A 326 6.36 19.62 7.08
C ALA A 326 7.14 19.09 5.88
N ALA A 327 6.46 18.88 4.75
CA ALA A 327 7.08 18.56 3.46
C ALA A 327 7.36 19.83 2.63
N LEU A 328 6.95 21.01 3.10
CA LEU A 328 7.25 22.28 2.46
C LEU A 328 8.56 22.87 3.01
N PRO A 329 9.46 23.37 2.15
CA PRO A 329 10.58 24.15 2.63
C PRO A 329 10.04 25.45 3.28
N PRO A 330 10.69 25.99 4.32
CA PRO A 330 10.22 27.18 5.04
C PRO A 330 9.85 28.37 4.14
N GLU A 331 10.60 28.58 3.05
CA GLU A 331 10.35 29.63 2.07
C GLU A 331 9.07 29.44 1.26
N ALA A 332 8.56 28.21 1.14
CA ALA A 332 7.35 27.85 0.40
C ALA A 332 6.08 28.05 1.23
N VAL A 333 6.18 28.32 2.53
CA VAL A 333 5.04 28.56 3.42
C VAL A 333 4.54 30.01 3.24
N GLY A 334 3.22 30.21 3.14
CA GLY A 334 2.59 31.51 2.91
C GLY A 334 2.68 32.02 1.49
N ARG A 335 3.15 31.17 0.58
CA ARG A 335 3.23 31.44 -0.85
C ARG A 335 1.91 31.06 -1.48
N LYS A 336 1.53 31.83 -2.49
CA LYS A 336 0.44 31.40 -3.35
C LYS A 336 0.98 30.34 -4.31
N VAL A 337 0.23 29.26 -4.42
CA VAL A 337 0.44 28.18 -5.38
C VAL A 337 -0.80 28.06 -6.25
N ARG A 338 -0.60 27.46 -7.42
CA ARG A 338 -1.67 27.10 -8.32
C ARG A 338 -1.69 25.60 -8.53
N TYR A 339 -2.86 25.00 -8.37
CA TYR A 339 -3.07 23.58 -8.61
C TYR A 339 -3.48 23.36 -10.07
N TYR A 340 -2.82 22.40 -10.70
CA TYR A 340 -3.17 21.90 -12.02
C TYR A 340 -3.49 20.42 -11.90
N VAL A 341 -4.67 20.00 -12.33
CA VAL A 341 -4.88 18.59 -12.68
C VAL A 341 -4.61 18.47 -14.15
N ILE A 342 -3.59 17.72 -14.52
CA ILE A 342 -3.25 17.49 -15.93
C ILE A 342 -3.55 16.03 -16.29
N ARG A 343 -3.80 15.77 -17.56
CA ARG A 343 -3.73 14.40 -18.07
C ARG A 343 -2.31 13.89 -17.84
N HIS A 344 -2.19 12.65 -17.36
CA HIS A 344 -0.89 12.03 -17.16
C HIS A 344 -0.08 12.06 -18.47
N LYS A 345 1.16 12.54 -18.38
CA LYS A 345 2.10 12.63 -19.50
C LYS A 345 3.13 11.51 -19.44
N THR A 346 3.40 10.94 -20.60
CA THR A 346 4.53 10.03 -20.81
C THR A 346 5.87 10.77 -20.73
N ALA A 347 6.97 10.03 -20.56
CA ALA A 347 8.32 10.60 -20.58
C ALA A 347 8.62 11.43 -21.84
N ALA A 348 8.19 10.94 -23.01
CA ALA A 348 8.36 11.64 -24.27
C ALA A 348 7.56 12.96 -24.33
N GLU A 349 6.36 12.98 -23.76
CA GLU A 349 5.53 14.19 -23.66
C GLU A 349 6.16 15.21 -22.68
N TRP A 350 6.72 14.75 -21.55
CA TRP A 350 7.47 15.61 -20.64
C TRP A 350 8.73 16.20 -21.28
N ALA A 351 9.48 15.40 -22.04
CA ALA A 351 10.66 15.87 -22.77
C ALA A 351 10.29 16.88 -23.89
N GLY A 352 9.11 16.72 -24.50
CA GLY A 352 8.61 17.62 -25.53
C GLY A 352 8.05 18.94 -24.99
N SER A 353 7.40 18.92 -23.83
CA SER A 353 6.84 20.12 -23.20
C SER A 353 6.61 19.96 -21.70
N LEU A 354 7.10 20.96 -20.95
CA LEU A 354 6.85 21.14 -19.51
C LEU A 354 5.55 21.93 -19.23
N ASP A 355 4.78 22.31 -20.25
CA ASP A 355 3.57 23.13 -20.08
C ASP A 355 2.46 22.35 -19.35
N LEU A 356 1.79 23.00 -18.40
CA LEU A 356 0.70 22.44 -17.61
C LEU A 356 -0.65 22.82 -18.22
N VAL A 357 -1.39 21.81 -18.71
CA VAL A 357 -2.73 22.00 -19.30
C VAL A 357 -3.77 21.40 -18.36
N ASP A 358 -4.45 22.27 -17.63
CA ASP A 358 -5.48 21.86 -16.67
C ASP A 358 -6.69 21.22 -17.37
N VAL A 359 -7.14 20.07 -16.89
CA VAL A 359 -8.30 19.33 -17.42
C VAL A 359 -9.61 19.65 -16.69
N THR A 360 -9.53 20.29 -15.53
CA THR A 360 -10.71 20.59 -14.70
C THR A 360 -11.48 21.78 -15.25
N GLY A 361 -10.79 22.71 -15.91
CA GLY A 361 -11.34 24.02 -16.30
C GLY A 361 -11.57 24.96 -15.12
N ASN A 362 -11.21 24.54 -13.91
CA ASN A 362 -11.35 25.24 -12.64
C ASN A 362 -10.02 25.22 -11.89
N ILE A 363 -9.04 25.95 -12.42
CA ILE A 363 -7.75 26.14 -11.78
C ILE A 363 -7.96 26.81 -10.41
N VAL A 364 -7.43 26.19 -9.37
CA VAL A 364 -7.54 26.69 -7.99
C VAL A 364 -6.19 27.25 -7.55
N GLU A 365 -6.23 28.43 -6.92
CA GLU A 365 -5.09 28.99 -6.21
C GLU A 365 -5.32 28.82 -4.71
N ALA A 366 -4.29 28.40 -3.99
CA ALA A 366 -4.30 28.43 -2.54
C ALA A 366 -3.04 29.09 -2.03
N ILE A 367 -3.09 29.51 -0.77
CA ILE A 367 -1.91 29.95 -0.05
C ILE A 367 -1.49 28.78 0.80
N THR A 368 -0.25 28.32 0.64
CA THR A 368 0.33 27.28 1.48
C THR A 368 0.37 27.75 2.92
N ARG A 369 -0.05 26.87 3.81
CA ARG A 369 -0.16 27.12 5.23
C ARG A 369 0.77 26.18 5.98
N ALA A 370 1.04 26.59 7.19
CA ALA A 370 2.06 26.00 8.03
C ALA A 370 1.44 25.17 9.18
N ASP A 371 0.11 25.12 9.24
CA ASP A 371 -0.69 24.56 10.32
C ASP A 371 -0.80 23.04 10.24
N SER A 372 -1.55 22.53 9.28
CA SER A 372 -1.84 21.11 9.15
C SER A 372 -2.12 20.73 7.70
N ILE A 373 -2.01 19.44 7.40
CA ILE A 373 -2.47 18.92 6.11
C ILE A 373 -3.97 19.18 5.88
N GLY A 374 -4.77 19.20 6.96
CA GLY A 374 -6.21 19.41 6.90
C GLY A 374 -6.62 20.83 6.47
N THR A 375 -5.74 21.80 6.61
CA THR A 375 -5.96 23.22 6.29
C THR A 375 -5.27 23.61 4.98
N ASN A 376 -4.26 22.85 4.57
CA ASN A 376 -3.69 22.86 3.23
C ASN A 376 -4.48 22.04 2.20
N ARG A 377 -5.59 21.41 2.61
CA ARG A 377 -6.43 20.68 1.66
C ARG A 377 -7.21 21.63 0.77
N THR A 378 -7.18 21.37 -0.52
CA THR A 378 -7.85 22.15 -1.55
C THR A 378 -8.68 21.21 -2.40
N LEU A 379 -9.97 21.51 -2.59
CA LEU A 379 -10.78 20.81 -3.58
C LEU A 379 -10.30 21.26 -4.96
N VAL A 380 -9.62 20.38 -5.67
CA VAL A 380 -9.01 20.71 -6.98
C VAL A 380 -9.89 20.28 -8.14
N TRP A 381 -10.68 19.23 -7.97
CA TRP A 381 -11.56 18.77 -9.04
C TRP A 381 -12.87 18.16 -8.50
N PRO A 382 -13.97 18.93 -8.49
CA PRO A 382 -15.27 18.37 -8.16
C PRO A 382 -15.80 17.49 -9.30
N ASN A 383 -16.53 16.43 -8.95
CA ASN A 383 -17.18 15.55 -9.93
C ASN A 383 -16.23 15.05 -11.03
N ALA A 384 -15.10 14.47 -10.62
CA ALA A 384 -14.01 14.11 -11.52
C ALA A 384 -14.46 13.10 -12.60
N GLN A 385 -13.88 13.24 -13.80
CA GLN A 385 -14.24 12.42 -14.96
C GLN A 385 -13.21 11.31 -15.19
N PRO A 386 -13.61 10.14 -15.72
CA PRO A 386 -12.71 9.01 -15.87
C PRO A 386 -11.46 9.34 -16.69
N GLY A 387 -10.31 8.81 -16.27
CA GLY A 387 -9.03 9.03 -16.93
C GLY A 387 -7.84 8.87 -15.98
N ARG A 388 -6.64 9.15 -16.49
CA ARG A 388 -5.37 9.08 -15.76
C ARG A 388 -4.76 10.47 -15.69
N TYR A 389 -4.41 10.90 -14.49
CA TYR A 389 -4.08 12.29 -14.20
C TYR A 389 -2.87 12.40 -13.28
N ASP A 390 -2.20 13.54 -13.37
CA ASP A 390 -1.20 13.97 -12.41
C ASP A 390 -1.68 15.29 -11.80
N LEU A 391 -1.44 15.48 -10.51
CA LEU A 391 -1.70 16.70 -9.79
C LEU A 391 -0.39 17.46 -9.61
N VAL A 392 -0.32 18.67 -10.17
CA VAL A 392 0.83 19.57 -10.06
C VAL A 392 0.50 20.74 -9.16
N ILE A 393 1.47 21.12 -8.33
CA ILE A 393 1.45 22.32 -7.50
C ILE A 393 2.53 23.25 -8.03
N ASP A 394 2.08 24.24 -8.80
CA ASP A 394 2.89 25.27 -9.44
C ASP A 394 3.12 26.45 -8.48
N PHE A 395 4.37 26.70 -8.13
CA PHE A 395 4.77 27.86 -7.32
C PHE A 395 5.05 29.11 -8.16
N GLY A 396 5.04 29.01 -9.49
CA GLY A 396 5.23 30.09 -10.44
C GLY A 396 6.49 30.88 -10.13
N ASN A 397 6.35 32.21 -10.09
CA ASN A 397 7.44 33.12 -9.71
C ASN A 397 7.84 33.08 -8.22
N ASN A 398 7.21 32.23 -7.40
CA ASN A 398 7.43 32.09 -5.96
C ASN A 398 7.40 33.43 -5.19
N ALA A 399 6.50 34.35 -5.58
CA ALA A 399 6.44 35.68 -4.98
C ALA A 399 6.19 35.63 -3.46
N ARG A 400 6.86 36.51 -2.70
CA ARG A 400 6.70 36.62 -1.23
C ARG A 400 5.34 37.16 -0.83
N ASP A 401 4.81 38.06 -1.64
CA ASP A 401 3.45 38.54 -1.52
C ASP A 401 2.54 37.70 -2.43
N PRO A 402 1.57 36.94 -1.89
CA PRO A 402 0.56 36.23 -2.68
C PRO A 402 -0.19 37.10 -3.69
N ALA A 403 -0.29 38.41 -3.46
CA ALA A 403 -0.87 39.36 -4.41
C ALA A 403 0.01 39.62 -5.64
N ALA A 404 1.32 39.38 -5.54
CA ALA A 404 2.29 39.51 -6.62
C ALA A 404 2.64 38.17 -7.30
N PHE A 405 1.90 37.11 -6.97
CA PHE A 405 2.05 35.80 -7.59
C PHE A 405 1.73 35.85 -9.08
N ILE A 406 2.61 35.26 -9.87
CA ILE A 406 2.44 35.06 -11.30
C ILE A 406 2.71 33.59 -11.58
N ALA A 407 1.66 32.85 -11.92
CA ALA A 407 1.78 31.50 -12.45
C ALA A 407 2.40 31.55 -13.85
N ASP A 408 3.26 30.57 -14.16
CA ASP A 408 3.85 30.40 -15.49
C ASP A 408 3.28 29.17 -16.23
N ALA A 409 2.50 28.34 -15.54
CA ALA A 409 1.91 27.12 -16.07
C ALA A 409 2.96 26.18 -16.68
N ARG A 410 4.15 26.10 -16.08
CA ARG A 410 5.24 25.22 -16.50
C ARG A 410 5.82 24.49 -15.31
N LEU A 411 6.06 23.19 -15.45
CA LEU A 411 6.72 22.40 -14.41
C LEU A 411 8.19 22.84 -14.25
N ASP A 412 8.53 23.49 -13.15
CA ASP A 412 9.89 23.75 -12.67
C ASP A 412 10.29 22.69 -11.63
N ALA A 413 11.03 21.68 -12.09
CA ALA A 413 11.53 20.57 -11.28
C ALA A 413 12.30 20.98 -10.00
N ALA A 414 12.85 22.20 -9.93
CA ALA A 414 13.54 22.65 -8.72
C ALA A 414 12.59 23.31 -7.69
N ARG A 415 11.30 23.46 -8.01
CA ARG A 415 10.37 24.29 -7.25
C ARG A 415 8.98 23.68 -7.08
N ASP A 416 8.42 23.12 -8.14
CA ASP A 416 7.05 22.64 -8.21
C ASP A 416 6.90 21.22 -7.71
N GLN A 417 5.74 20.89 -7.14
CA GLN A 417 5.46 19.51 -6.74
C GLN A 417 4.56 18.80 -7.74
N ILE A 418 4.72 17.49 -7.87
CA ILE A 418 3.84 16.68 -8.71
C ILE A 418 3.67 15.27 -8.14
N ASP A 419 2.43 14.76 -8.08
CA ASP A 419 2.15 13.39 -7.61
C ASP A 419 2.21 12.32 -8.70
N GLY A 420 2.54 12.72 -9.93
CA GLY A 420 2.83 11.83 -11.06
C GLY A 420 3.93 12.38 -11.97
N TYR A 421 4.88 11.53 -12.34
CA TYR A 421 5.99 11.91 -13.23
C TYR A 421 6.59 10.65 -13.86
N LEU A 422 6.96 9.69 -13.01
CA LEU A 422 7.39 8.34 -13.41
C LEU A 422 6.22 7.36 -13.51
N ARG A 423 5.13 7.63 -12.79
CA ARG A 423 3.86 6.88 -12.81
C ARG A 423 2.68 7.84 -12.85
N VAL A 424 1.50 7.31 -13.15
CA VAL A 424 0.22 8.03 -13.03
C VAL A 424 0.03 8.47 -11.59
N GLY A 425 -0.25 9.76 -11.36
CA GLY A 425 -0.49 10.29 -10.02
C GLY A 425 -1.78 9.76 -9.41
N PHE A 426 -2.90 9.89 -10.13
CA PHE A 426 -4.15 9.25 -9.78
C PHE A 426 -5.01 8.90 -10.98
N THR A 427 -5.85 7.87 -10.83
CA THR A 427 -6.83 7.45 -11.83
C THR A 427 -8.24 7.74 -11.33
N VAL A 428 -9.13 8.12 -12.24
CA VAL A 428 -10.58 8.15 -12.01
C VAL A 428 -11.21 7.04 -12.83
N THR A 429 -11.92 6.10 -12.21
CA THR A 429 -12.60 4.98 -12.88
C THR A 429 -14.07 4.91 -12.51
N ASP A 430 -14.86 4.14 -13.28
CA ASP A 430 -16.20 3.78 -12.84
C ASP A 430 -16.11 2.75 -11.72
N ASP A 431 -16.92 2.95 -10.69
CA ASP A 431 -16.99 2.03 -9.57
C ASP A 431 -17.70 0.72 -9.97
N ALA A 432 -16.91 -0.33 -10.13
CA ALA A 432 -17.42 -1.67 -10.43
C ALA A 432 -18.21 -2.31 -9.25
N THR A 433 -18.09 -1.78 -8.03
CA THR A 433 -18.82 -2.28 -6.83
C THR A 433 -20.21 -1.68 -6.67
N ALA A 434 -20.47 -0.51 -7.26
CA ALA A 434 -21.79 0.10 -7.24
C ALA A 434 -22.75 -0.62 -8.21
N PRO A 435 -24.06 -0.67 -7.92
CA PRO A 435 -25.05 -1.11 -8.89
C PRO A 435 -24.98 -0.27 -10.17
N GLY A 436 -25.16 -0.92 -11.32
CA GLY A 436 -25.24 -0.24 -12.61
C GLY A 436 -26.59 0.46 -12.83
N LEU A 437 -26.76 1.04 -14.01
CA LEU A 437 -27.88 1.93 -14.32
C LEU A 437 -29.17 1.22 -14.77
N PHE A 438 -29.11 -0.07 -15.07
CA PHE A 438 -30.28 -0.82 -15.53
C PHE A 438 -31.16 -1.25 -14.35
N ALA A 439 -32.48 -1.13 -14.50
CA ALA A 439 -33.40 -1.85 -13.64
C ALA A 439 -33.24 -3.36 -13.84
N VAL A 440 -33.49 -4.15 -12.79
CA VAL A 440 -33.26 -5.60 -12.81
C VAL A 440 -34.56 -6.36 -12.94
N GLY A 441 -34.71 -7.09 -14.04
CA GLY A 441 -35.75 -8.08 -14.25
C GLY A 441 -35.31 -9.47 -13.79
N ARG A 442 -36.26 -10.31 -13.41
CA ARG A 442 -36.03 -11.66 -12.89
C ARG A 442 -36.88 -12.67 -13.64
N THR A 443 -36.33 -13.86 -13.85
CA THR A 443 -37.09 -15.04 -14.30
C THR A 443 -36.37 -16.30 -13.85
N THR A 444 -37.00 -17.46 -14.02
CA THR A 444 -36.39 -18.76 -13.76
C THR A 444 -36.77 -19.73 -14.88
N TYR A 445 -35.95 -20.75 -15.10
CA TYR A 445 -36.36 -21.89 -15.91
C TYR A 445 -36.08 -23.21 -15.19
N SER A 446 -36.91 -24.19 -15.53
CA SER A 446 -36.80 -25.57 -15.06
C SER A 446 -37.15 -26.46 -16.25
N GLU A 447 -36.13 -27.01 -16.89
CA GLU A 447 -36.28 -27.94 -18.00
C GLU A 447 -36.25 -29.39 -17.49
N PRO A 448 -36.87 -30.34 -18.22
CA PRO A 448 -36.74 -31.75 -17.93
C PRO A 448 -35.28 -32.21 -17.87
N ALA A 449 -35.03 -33.32 -17.18
CA ALA A 449 -33.69 -33.88 -17.07
C ALA A 449 -33.10 -34.23 -18.44
N VAL A 450 -31.84 -33.85 -18.64
CA VAL A 450 -31.04 -34.23 -19.80
C VAL A 450 -29.95 -35.21 -19.37
N THR A 451 -29.65 -36.18 -20.24
CA THR A 451 -28.55 -37.13 -20.00
C THR A 451 -27.23 -36.48 -20.41
N LEU A 452 -26.41 -36.15 -19.42
CA LEU A 452 -25.04 -35.65 -19.62
C LEU A 452 -24.08 -36.83 -19.75
N THR A 453 -23.11 -36.76 -20.65
CA THR A 453 -22.08 -37.80 -20.81
C THR A 453 -20.68 -37.23 -20.62
N SER A 454 -19.88 -37.88 -19.78
CA SER A 454 -18.47 -37.55 -19.59
C SER A 454 -17.68 -38.81 -19.23
N PHE A 455 -16.49 -38.99 -19.81
CA PHE A 455 -15.59 -40.13 -19.53
C PHE A 455 -16.26 -41.53 -19.61
N GLY A 456 -17.26 -41.69 -20.50
CA GLY A 456 -17.98 -42.96 -20.67
C GLY A 456 -19.09 -43.20 -19.65
N GLU A 457 -19.36 -42.23 -18.78
CA GLU A 457 -20.41 -42.29 -17.76
C GLU A 457 -21.53 -41.28 -18.08
N THR A 458 -22.75 -41.60 -17.66
CA THR A 458 -23.94 -40.77 -17.92
C THR A 458 -24.62 -40.34 -16.63
N PHE A 459 -25.13 -39.11 -16.60
CA PHE A 459 -25.84 -38.54 -15.47
C PHE A 459 -27.04 -37.71 -15.93
N ASP A 460 -28.23 -38.03 -15.42
CA ASP A 460 -29.45 -37.27 -15.73
C ASP A 460 -29.57 -36.08 -14.78
N LEU A 461 -29.62 -34.86 -15.35
CA LEU A 461 -29.70 -33.62 -14.59
C LEU A 461 -30.87 -32.75 -15.10
N PRO A 462 -31.86 -32.38 -14.25
CA PRO A 462 -32.79 -31.31 -14.58
C PRO A 462 -32.04 -29.99 -14.70
N LEU A 463 -32.29 -29.26 -15.79
CA LEU A 463 -31.63 -27.98 -16.03
C LEU A 463 -32.47 -26.86 -15.41
N ILE A 464 -32.09 -26.47 -14.19
CA ILE A 464 -32.75 -25.41 -13.41
C ILE A 464 -31.81 -24.21 -13.29
N ALA A 465 -32.33 -23.00 -13.45
CA ALA A 465 -31.55 -21.79 -13.19
C ALA A 465 -32.39 -20.58 -12.79
N ASN A 466 -31.76 -19.67 -12.05
CA ASN A 466 -32.23 -18.30 -11.88
C ASN A 466 -31.59 -17.41 -12.93
N VAL A 467 -32.39 -16.50 -13.51
CA VAL A 467 -31.93 -15.50 -14.48
C VAL A 467 -32.22 -14.10 -13.94
N ARG A 468 -31.26 -13.20 -14.09
CA ARG A 468 -31.41 -11.75 -13.93
C ARG A 468 -30.98 -11.07 -15.20
N TYR A 469 -31.70 -10.02 -15.59
CA TYR A 469 -31.46 -9.34 -16.85
C TYR A 469 -31.75 -7.84 -16.75
N PRO A 470 -31.16 -7.01 -17.63
CA PRO A 470 -31.49 -5.60 -17.73
C PRO A 470 -32.95 -5.45 -18.19
N ALA A 471 -33.76 -4.73 -17.44
CA ALA A 471 -35.20 -4.57 -17.67
C ALA A 471 -35.60 -3.10 -17.80
N GLU A 472 -36.79 -2.87 -18.37
CA GLU A 472 -37.38 -1.51 -18.45
C GLU A 472 -37.82 -0.99 -17.06
N ALA A 473 -38.20 -1.91 -16.17
CA ALA A 473 -38.57 -1.66 -14.78
C ALA A 473 -38.20 -2.88 -13.93
N PRO A 474 -37.98 -2.73 -12.62
CA PRO A 474 -37.65 -3.88 -11.77
C PRO A 474 -38.88 -4.78 -11.59
N GLY A 475 -38.70 -6.10 -11.66
CA GLY A 475 -39.81 -7.05 -11.45
C GLY A 475 -39.55 -8.44 -12.00
N ASP A 476 -40.54 -9.32 -11.85
CA ASP A 476 -40.51 -10.69 -12.36
C ASP A 476 -41.19 -10.74 -13.75
N ASP A 477 -40.55 -11.44 -14.70
CA ASP A 477 -41.02 -11.62 -16.09
C ASP A 477 -41.40 -10.31 -16.83
N VAL A 478 -40.78 -9.21 -16.45
CA VAL A 478 -40.91 -7.89 -17.05
C VAL A 478 -40.11 -7.80 -18.37
N PRO A 479 -40.48 -6.93 -19.32
CA PRO A 479 -39.75 -6.80 -20.58
C PRO A 479 -38.24 -6.51 -20.39
N VAL A 480 -37.40 -7.24 -21.14
CA VAL A 480 -35.97 -6.97 -21.24
C VAL A 480 -35.75 -5.58 -21.86
N SER A 481 -34.88 -4.78 -21.23
CA SER A 481 -34.61 -3.39 -21.63
C SER A 481 -34.26 -3.27 -23.11
N ALA A 482 -34.93 -2.34 -23.80
CA ALA A 482 -34.67 -2.03 -25.20
C ALA A 482 -33.45 -1.11 -25.44
N THR A 483 -32.76 -0.64 -24.38
CA THR A 483 -31.60 0.27 -24.50
C THR A 483 -30.48 -0.31 -25.36
N ARG A 484 -30.24 -1.63 -25.28
CA ARG A 484 -29.34 -2.37 -26.17
C ARG A 484 -30.15 -3.45 -26.91
N PRO A 485 -29.81 -3.77 -28.17
CA PRO A 485 -30.50 -4.83 -28.91
C PRO A 485 -30.28 -6.20 -28.29
N ARG A 486 -29.06 -6.47 -27.81
CA ARG A 486 -28.65 -7.71 -27.16
C ARG A 486 -27.67 -7.41 -26.01
N TYR A 487 -27.61 -8.30 -25.03
CA TYR A 487 -26.74 -8.20 -23.87
C TYR A 487 -25.82 -9.43 -23.75
N PRO A 488 -24.55 -9.28 -23.32
CA PRO A 488 -23.66 -10.41 -23.07
C PRO A 488 -24.23 -11.34 -22.00
N VAL A 489 -23.82 -12.60 -22.06
CA VAL A 489 -24.32 -13.67 -21.17
C VAL A 489 -23.27 -14.04 -20.14
N VAL A 490 -23.66 -14.08 -18.87
CA VAL A 490 -22.80 -14.56 -17.78
C VAL A 490 -23.44 -15.76 -17.11
N VAL A 491 -22.75 -16.90 -17.12
CA VAL A 491 -23.20 -18.12 -16.43
C VAL A 491 -22.41 -18.30 -15.14
N VAL A 492 -23.12 -18.41 -14.01
CA VAL A 492 -22.58 -18.58 -12.66
C VAL A 492 -22.87 -20.01 -12.17
N ALA A 493 -21.82 -20.76 -11.84
CA ALA A 493 -21.91 -22.13 -11.34
C ALA A 493 -21.48 -22.21 -9.87
N HIS A 494 -22.35 -22.73 -9.01
CA HIS A 494 -22.03 -22.90 -7.59
C HIS A 494 -21.10 -24.10 -7.32
N GLY A 495 -20.57 -24.15 -6.08
CA GLY A 495 -19.73 -25.22 -5.55
C GLY A 495 -20.46 -26.52 -5.19
N ALA A 496 -19.82 -27.36 -4.38
CA ALA A 496 -20.43 -28.62 -3.93
C ALA A 496 -21.59 -28.35 -2.95
N ALA A 497 -22.77 -28.91 -3.22
CA ALA A 497 -23.94 -28.79 -2.35
C ALA A 497 -24.23 -30.08 -1.58
N ARG A 498 -24.69 -30.03 -0.33
CA ARG A 498 -25.35 -31.20 0.29
C ARG A 498 -26.81 -31.15 -0.11
N LEU A 499 -27.35 -32.18 -0.76
CA LEU A 499 -28.77 -32.16 -1.10
C LEU A 499 -29.63 -32.20 0.17
N PRO A 500 -30.76 -31.45 0.25
CA PRO A 500 -31.42 -30.65 -0.81
C PRO A 500 -31.13 -29.13 -0.72
N GLU A 501 -29.87 -28.69 -0.79
CA GLU A 501 -29.52 -27.26 -0.73
C GLU A 501 -29.65 -26.56 -2.10
N ASN A 502 -30.48 -25.51 -2.20
CA ASN A 502 -30.64 -24.65 -3.37
C ASN A 502 -29.49 -23.62 -3.51
N ILE A 503 -28.23 -24.09 -3.48
CA ILE A 503 -27.05 -23.22 -3.38
C ILE A 503 -26.90 -22.24 -4.55
N TYR A 504 -27.41 -22.61 -5.73
CA TYR A 504 -27.42 -21.73 -6.91
C TYR A 504 -28.14 -20.39 -6.64
N THR A 505 -29.10 -20.35 -5.70
CA THR A 505 -29.82 -19.12 -5.34
C THR A 505 -28.96 -18.13 -4.54
N GLY A 506 -27.88 -18.60 -3.89
CA GLY A 506 -26.99 -17.76 -3.08
C GLY A 506 -26.11 -16.79 -3.88
N PHE A 507 -26.15 -16.86 -5.22
CA PHE A 507 -25.53 -15.87 -6.11
C PHE A 507 -26.51 -14.85 -6.67
N ASN A 508 -27.78 -14.83 -6.23
CA ASN A 508 -28.77 -13.85 -6.72
C ASN A 508 -28.29 -12.40 -6.56
N TYR A 509 -27.54 -12.08 -5.50
CA TYR A 509 -26.96 -10.73 -5.30
C TYR A 509 -25.97 -10.36 -6.42
N LEU A 510 -25.13 -11.32 -6.85
CA LEU A 510 -24.18 -11.12 -7.94
C LEU A 510 -24.92 -11.02 -9.28
N LEU A 511 -25.95 -11.84 -9.49
CA LEU A 511 -26.78 -11.77 -10.69
C LEU A 511 -27.52 -10.43 -10.80
N ASP A 512 -28.11 -9.95 -9.70
CA ASP A 512 -28.79 -8.65 -9.65
C ASP A 512 -27.78 -7.53 -9.97
N HIS A 513 -26.57 -7.61 -9.42
CA HIS A 513 -25.48 -6.66 -9.70
C HIS A 513 -25.09 -6.67 -11.18
N LEU A 514 -24.77 -7.82 -11.75
CA LEU A 514 -24.39 -7.94 -13.16
C LEU A 514 -25.53 -7.51 -14.09
N ALA A 515 -26.78 -7.85 -13.78
CA ALA A 515 -27.93 -7.39 -14.55
C ALA A 515 -28.05 -5.86 -14.56
N SER A 516 -27.81 -5.19 -13.42
CA SER A 516 -27.79 -3.73 -13.36
C SER A 516 -26.67 -3.11 -14.21
N HIS A 517 -25.59 -3.83 -14.48
CA HIS A 517 -24.48 -3.43 -15.35
C HIS A 517 -24.67 -3.77 -16.84
N GLY A 518 -25.78 -4.41 -17.22
CA GLY A 518 -26.06 -4.71 -18.62
C GLY A 518 -25.68 -6.13 -19.06
N TYR A 519 -25.71 -7.11 -18.15
CA TYR A 519 -25.48 -8.52 -18.46
C TYR A 519 -26.75 -9.35 -18.25
N ILE A 520 -27.00 -10.35 -19.10
CA ILE A 520 -27.97 -11.41 -18.78
C ILE A 520 -27.22 -12.46 -17.95
N ALA A 521 -27.45 -12.45 -16.65
CA ALA A 521 -26.74 -13.28 -15.67
C ALA A 521 -27.60 -14.47 -15.24
N VAL A 522 -27.01 -15.67 -15.26
CA VAL A 522 -27.71 -16.95 -15.08
C VAL A 522 -26.98 -17.78 -14.02
N SER A 523 -27.63 -18.14 -12.92
CA SER A 523 -27.07 -19.01 -11.88
C SER A 523 -27.67 -20.40 -12.03
N VAL A 524 -26.83 -21.38 -12.37
CA VAL A 524 -27.26 -22.73 -12.74
C VAL A 524 -27.21 -23.69 -11.55
N ASP A 525 -28.22 -24.55 -11.43
CA ASP A 525 -28.23 -25.63 -10.44
C ASP A 525 -27.44 -26.85 -10.92
N CYS A 526 -26.55 -27.32 -10.07
CA CYS A 526 -25.80 -28.55 -10.24
C CYS A 526 -25.53 -29.17 -8.85
N GLY A 527 -26.52 -29.07 -7.94
CA GLY A 527 -26.47 -29.71 -6.62
C GLY A 527 -26.37 -31.23 -6.73
N SER A 528 -27.15 -31.84 -7.62
CA SER A 528 -27.18 -33.28 -7.83
C SER A 528 -25.87 -33.84 -8.42
N CYS A 529 -25.04 -33.00 -9.02
CA CYS A 529 -23.73 -33.39 -9.57
C CYS A 529 -22.76 -33.92 -8.49
N ARG A 530 -22.96 -33.58 -7.21
CA ARG A 530 -22.15 -34.11 -6.09
C ARG A 530 -22.40 -35.60 -5.84
N LEU A 531 -23.55 -36.15 -6.24
CA LEU A 531 -23.87 -37.57 -6.03
C LEU A 531 -22.99 -38.52 -6.85
N PHE A 532 -22.12 -37.97 -7.71
CA PHE A 532 -21.25 -38.75 -8.58
C PHE A 532 -19.93 -39.15 -7.89
N ILE A 533 -19.62 -40.45 -7.90
CA ILE A 533 -18.53 -41.06 -7.10
C ILE A 533 -17.14 -40.92 -7.74
N GLY A 534 -17.04 -40.68 -9.06
CA GLY A 534 -15.75 -40.57 -9.78
C GLY A 534 -15.11 -39.18 -9.69
N SER A 535 -15.69 -38.18 -10.38
CA SER A 535 -15.38 -36.75 -10.20
C SER A 535 -16.59 -35.89 -10.58
N PRO A 536 -17.11 -35.02 -9.69
CA PRO A 536 -18.32 -34.24 -9.94
C PRO A 536 -18.13 -33.06 -10.91
N VAL A 537 -16.89 -32.70 -11.25
CA VAL A 537 -16.56 -31.49 -12.01
C VAL A 537 -16.75 -31.64 -13.53
N PRO A 538 -16.38 -32.74 -14.21
CA PRO A 538 -16.66 -32.90 -15.64
C PRO A 538 -18.16 -32.88 -15.97
N PHE A 539 -19.00 -33.46 -15.10
CA PHE A 539 -20.45 -33.36 -15.22
C PHE A 539 -20.96 -31.94 -15.00
N ARG A 540 -20.36 -31.18 -14.07
CA ARG A 540 -20.64 -29.75 -13.88
C ARG A 540 -20.29 -28.93 -15.11
N ALA A 541 -19.15 -29.21 -15.75
CA ALA A 541 -18.78 -28.59 -17.02
C ALA A 541 -19.80 -28.89 -18.13
N ARG A 542 -20.25 -30.15 -18.25
CA ARG A 542 -21.33 -30.53 -19.19
C ARG A 542 -22.66 -29.85 -18.88
N ALA A 543 -23.01 -29.71 -17.61
CA ALA A 543 -24.21 -29.00 -17.19
C ALA A 543 -24.17 -27.53 -17.61
N ILE A 544 -23.03 -26.84 -17.39
CA ILE A 544 -22.82 -25.45 -17.83
C ILE A 544 -23.04 -25.33 -19.35
N LEU A 545 -22.43 -26.23 -20.15
CA LEU A 545 -22.59 -26.23 -21.60
C LEU A 545 -24.04 -26.52 -22.04
N ALA A 546 -24.72 -27.47 -21.39
CA ALA A 546 -26.14 -27.76 -21.66
C ALA A 546 -27.06 -26.58 -21.31
N HIS A 547 -26.70 -25.77 -20.31
CA HIS A 547 -27.41 -24.52 -20.04
C HIS A 547 -27.22 -23.48 -21.14
N LEU A 548 -26.04 -23.42 -21.79
CA LEU A 548 -25.86 -22.56 -22.97
C LEU A 548 -26.78 -22.99 -24.12
N ASP A 549 -27.04 -24.29 -24.31
CA ASP A 549 -28.03 -24.79 -25.29
C ASP A 549 -29.47 -24.34 -24.94
N VAL A 550 -29.85 -24.34 -23.66
CA VAL A 550 -31.14 -23.81 -23.22
C VAL A 550 -31.25 -22.32 -23.53
N LEU A 551 -30.22 -21.55 -23.25
CA LEU A 551 -30.17 -20.11 -23.51
C LEU A 551 -30.21 -19.81 -25.02
N ALA A 552 -29.51 -20.59 -25.85
CA ALA A 552 -29.57 -20.48 -27.29
C ALA A 552 -30.98 -20.73 -27.85
N ARG A 553 -31.67 -21.77 -27.37
CA ARG A 553 -33.06 -22.03 -27.73
C ARG A 553 -33.98 -20.90 -27.30
N ARG A 554 -33.87 -20.42 -26.06
CA ARG A 554 -34.66 -19.27 -25.55
C ARG A 554 -34.38 -17.95 -26.29
N ASN A 555 -33.20 -17.80 -26.87
CA ASN A 555 -32.87 -16.67 -27.73
C ASN A 555 -33.48 -16.82 -29.13
N ALA A 556 -33.59 -18.04 -29.65
CA ALA A 556 -34.14 -18.33 -30.98
C ALA A 556 -35.69 -18.37 -31.00
N ASP A 557 -36.31 -18.90 -29.96
CA ASP A 557 -37.75 -19.11 -29.88
C ASP A 557 -38.49 -17.87 -29.33
N PRO A 558 -39.75 -17.62 -29.73
CA PRO A 558 -40.54 -16.52 -29.18
C PRO A 558 -40.70 -16.63 -27.65
N GLY A 559 -40.46 -15.53 -26.94
CA GLY A 559 -40.53 -15.48 -25.48
C GLY A 559 -39.80 -14.27 -24.92
N LEU A 560 -39.69 -14.21 -23.59
CA LEU A 560 -39.08 -13.09 -22.86
C LEU A 560 -37.64 -12.75 -23.33
N LEU A 561 -36.85 -13.79 -23.64
CA LEU A 561 -35.44 -13.68 -24.01
C LEU A 561 -35.20 -13.72 -25.53
N HIS A 562 -36.26 -13.73 -26.35
CA HIS A 562 -36.16 -13.85 -27.79
C HIS A 562 -35.35 -12.71 -28.41
N GLY A 563 -34.25 -13.07 -29.08
CA GLY A 563 -33.34 -12.13 -29.74
C GLY A 563 -32.60 -11.17 -28.79
N LYS A 564 -32.58 -11.44 -27.47
CA LYS A 564 -31.98 -10.55 -26.47
C LYS A 564 -30.59 -10.97 -25.99
N LEU A 565 -30.17 -12.21 -26.23
CA LEU A 565 -28.88 -12.72 -25.78
C LEU A 565 -27.81 -12.52 -26.87
N ASP A 566 -26.68 -11.96 -26.48
CA ASP A 566 -25.47 -11.91 -27.29
C ASP A 566 -24.59 -13.12 -26.99
N LEU A 567 -24.86 -14.24 -27.66
CA LEU A 567 -24.09 -15.49 -27.49
C LEU A 567 -22.72 -15.46 -28.16
N SER A 568 -22.34 -14.34 -28.79
CA SER A 568 -20.96 -14.10 -29.25
C SER A 568 -20.06 -13.55 -28.14
N ARG A 569 -20.62 -13.23 -26.97
CA ARG A 569 -19.93 -12.68 -25.81
C ARG A 569 -20.39 -13.37 -24.53
N ILE A 570 -19.71 -14.46 -24.17
CA ILE A 570 -20.05 -15.30 -23.02
C ILE A 570 -18.94 -15.22 -21.98
N ALA A 571 -19.33 -15.10 -20.72
CA ALA A 571 -18.42 -15.29 -19.58
C ALA A 571 -18.92 -16.38 -18.64
N LEU A 572 -17.99 -17.12 -18.05
CA LEU A 572 -18.26 -18.17 -17.08
C LEU A 572 -17.68 -17.79 -15.73
N VAL A 573 -18.48 -17.87 -14.67
CA VAL A 573 -18.08 -17.62 -13.27
C VAL A 573 -18.37 -18.87 -12.46
N GLY A 574 -17.44 -19.33 -11.64
CA GLY A 574 -17.63 -20.55 -10.87
C GLY A 574 -17.03 -20.48 -9.48
N HIS A 575 -17.75 -20.96 -8.46
CA HIS A 575 -17.26 -21.03 -7.08
C HIS A 575 -16.87 -22.46 -6.67
N SER A 576 -15.76 -22.65 -5.93
CA SER A 576 -15.33 -23.96 -5.42
C SER A 576 -15.19 -25.00 -6.55
N GLN A 577 -15.87 -26.14 -6.48
CA GLN A 577 -15.94 -27.11 -7.59
C GLN A 577 -16.58 -26.54 -8.87
N GLY A 578 -17.45 -25.53 -8.75
CA GLY A 578 -17.94 -24.73 -9.88
C GLY A 578 -16.83 -23.93 -10.55
N GLY A 579 -15.85 -23.45 -9.78
CA GLY A 579 -14.67 -22.75 -10.29
C GLY A 579 -13.74 -23.63 -11.11
N ASP A 580 -13.60 -24.92 -10.76
CA ASP A 580 -12.95 -25.95 -11.60
C ASP A 580 -13.82 -26.28 -12.82
N GLY A 581 -15.14 -26.36 -12.61
CA GLY A 581 -16.14 -26.67 -13.64
C GLY A 581 -16.16 -25.69 -14.80
N VAL A 582 -16.01 -24.38 -14.55
CA VAL A 582 -15.96 -23.38 -15.63
C VAL A 582 -14.67 -23.46 -16.46
N VAL A 583 -13.54 -23.80 -15.83
CA VAL A 583 -12.28 -24.07 -16.54
C VAL A 583 -12.44 -25.32 -17.42
N ALA A 584 -13.00 -26.39 -16.86
CA ALA A 584 -13.26 -27.62 -17.60
C ALA A 584 -14.28 -27.43 -18.75
N ALA A 585 -15.29 -26.57 -18.57
CA ALA A 585 -16.28 -26.26 -19.59
C ALA A 585 -15.64 -25.57 -20.80
N GLU A 586 -14.77 -24.58 -20.57
CA GLU A 586 -14.04 -23.93 -21.67
C GLU A 586 -13.04 -24.90 -22.33
N LEU A 587 -12.37 -25.75 -21.57
CA LEU A 587 -11.51 -26.78 -22.17
C LEU A 587 -12.31 -27.73 -23.07
N PHE A 588 -13.47 -28.21 -22.63
CA PHE A 588 -14.35 -29.03 -23.47
C PHE A 588 -14.86 -28.28 -24.70
N ASN A 589 -15.25 -27.01 -24.54
CA ASN A 589 -15.65 -26.15 -25.65
C ASN A 589 -14.59 -26.10 -26.75
N GLN A 590 -13.32 -25.93 -26.35
CA GLN A 590 -12.19 -25.90 -27.29
C GLN A 590 -11.84 -27.28 -27.85
N THR A 591 -11.71 -28.32 -27.01
CA THR A 591 -11.26 -29.65 -27.44
C THR A 591 -12.27 -30.36 -28.33
N GLU A 592 -13.56 -30.08 -28.14
CA GLU A 592 -14.65 -30.69 -28.90
C GLU A 592 -15.21 -29.75 -29.98
N ALA A 593 -14.63 -28.55 -30.12
CA ALA A 593 -15.05 -27.54 -31.08
C ALA A 593 -16.56 -27.23 -31.00
N LEU A 594 -17.09 -27.04 -29.78
CA LEU A 594 -18.52 -26.79 -29.55
C LEU A 594 -18.96 -25.41 -30.04
N GLY A 595 -18.02 -24.49 -30.28
CA GLY A 595 -18.27 -23.23 -30.96
C GLY A 595 -18.81 -22.09 -30.08
N TRP A 596 -18.81 -22.25 -28.75
CA TRP A 596 -19.19 -21.17 -27.85
C TRP A 596 -18.09 -20.10 -27.79
N SER A 597 -18.48 -18.83 -27.95
CA SER A 597 -17.58 -17.68 -27.84
C SER A 597 -17.43 -17.26 -26.39
N ILE A 598 -16.56 -17.97 -25.65
CA ILE A 598 -16.26 -17.67 -24.26
C ILE A 598 -15.07 -16.70 -24.23
N ASP A 599 -15.32 -15.48 -23.74
CA ASP A 599 -14.32 -14.41 -23.66
C ASP A 599 -13.54 -14.47 -22.34
N ALA A 600 -14.22 -14.85 -21.26
CA ALA A 600 -13.71 -14.80 -19.89
C ALA A 600 -14.13 -16.02 -19.06
N VAL A 601 -13.19 -16.57 -18.29
CA VAL A 601 -13.39 -17.61 -17.29
C VAL A 601 -12.92 -17.08 -15.93
N ILE A 602 -13.83 -17.07 -14.96
CA ILE A 602 -13.60 -16.51 -13.62
C ILE A 602 -13.83 -17.59 -12.57
N SER A 603 -12.77 -17.95 -11.84
CA SER A 603 -12.81 -18.92 -10.76
C SER A 603 -12.80 -18.22 -9.40
N VAL A 604 -13.71 -18.59 -8.50
CA VAL A 604 -13.83 -18.05 -7.14
C VAL A 604 -13.57 -19.17 -6.14
N ALA A 605 -12.51 -19.05 -5.35
CA ALA A 605 -12.04 -20.08 -4.43
C ALA A 605 -12.06 -21.50 -5.06
N PRO A 606 -11.54 -21.70 -6.30
CA PRO A 606 -11.72 -22.95 -7.02
C PRO A 606 -10.95 -24.11 -6.41
N THR A 607 -11.44 -25.31 -6.67
CA THR A 607 -10.64 -26.53 -6.58
C THR A 607 -9.86 -26.78 -7.89
N ASP A 608 -8.90 -27.69 -7.90
CA ASP A 608 -8.36 -28.35 -9.11
C ASP A 608 -8.35 -29.87 -8.86
N ILE A 609 -9.56 -30.47 -8.87
CA ILE A 609 -9.77 -31.91 -8.69
C ILE A 609 -9.54 -32.65 -10.01
N THR A 610 -9.84 -32.00 -11.14
CA THR A 610 -9.86 -32.66 -12.45
C THR A 610 -8.54 -32.61 -13.20
N GLY A 611 -7.60 -31.77 -12.78
CA GLY A 611 -6.26 -31.71 -13.34
C GLY A 611 -5.22 -32.15 -12.33
N PRO A 612 -5.24 -33.40 -11.80
CA PRO A 612 -4.19 -33.87 -10.89
C PRO A 612 -2.83 -33.68 -11.54
N SER A 613 -1.86 -33.22 -10.75
CA SER A 613 -0.49 -33.08 -11.25
C SER A 613 0.03 -34.45 -11.70
N PRO A 614 0.75 -34.56 -12.84
CA PRO A 614 1.22 -33.48 -13.70
C PRO A 614 0.37 -33.24 -14.97
N THR A 615 -0.89 -33.69 -15.07
CA THR A 615 -1.67 -33.55 -16.32
C THR A 615 -2.10 -32.09 -16.54
N PRO A 616 -1.50 -31.33 -17.47
CA PRO A 616 -1.73 -29.90 -17.54
C PRO A 616 -3.09 -29.61 -18.18
N ARG A 617 -3.99 -28.97 -17.43
CA ARG A 617 -5.19 -28.31 -17.95
C ARG A 617 -4.85 -26.85 -18.21
N THR A 618 -4.54 -26.53 -19.46
CA THR A 618 -4.05 -25.22 -19.86
C THR A 618 -5.10 -24.45 -20.64
N LEU A 619 -5.61 -23.36 -20.07
CA LEU A 619 -6.41 -22.38 -20.79
C LEU A 619 -5.52 -21.61 -21.77
N ARG A 620 -5.96 -21.48 -23.04
CA ARG A 620 -5.20 -20.84 -24.14
C ARG A 620 -5.99 -19.79 -24.93
N SER A 621 -7.28 -19.66 -24.68
CA SER A 621 -8.22 -18.85 -25.47
C SER A 621 -8.85 -17.74 -24.63
N SER A 622 -9.68 -18.14 -23.66
CA SER A 622 -10.42 -17.26 -22.76
C SER A 622 -9.50 -16.54 -21.77
N LYS A 623 -9.79 -15.27 -21.47
CA LYS A 623 -9.13 -14.52 -20.40
C LYS A 623 -9.44 -15.14 -19.04
N TYR A 624 -8.49 -15.12 -18.10
CA TYR A 624 -8.64 -15.84 -16.84
C TYR A 624 -8.54 -14.93 -15.60
N LEU A 625 -9.49 -15.04 -14.69
CA LEU A 625 -9.43 -14.42 -13.36
C LEU A 625 -9.61 -15.48 -12.29
N VAL A 626 -8.80 -15.43 -11.24
CA VAL A 626 -9.05 -16.17 -10.01
C VAL A 626 -9.14 -15.24 -8.80
N LEU A 627 -10.23 -15.35 -8.04
CA LEU A 627 -10.36 -14.74 -6.73
C LEU A 627 -10.17 -15.82 -5.67
N TYR A 628 -9.33 -15.58 -4.67
CA TYR A 628 -9.01 -16.55 -3.63
C TYR A 628 -8.94 -15.88 -2.25
N GLY A 629 -9.36 -16.56 -1.20
CA GLY A 629 -9.26 -16.05 0.18
C GLY A 629 -8.01 -16.58 0.87
N SER A 630 -7.27 -15.73 1.59
CA SER A 630 -6.11 -16.20 2.36
C SER A 630 -6.49 -17.07 3.57
N ASN A 631 -7.76 -17.01 3.98
CA ASN A 631 -8.31 -17.75 5.11
C ASN A 631 -9.29 -18.85 4.65
N ASP A 632 -9.14 -19.34 3.41
CA ASP A 632 -9.93 -20.45 2.87
C ASP A 632 -9.64 -21.75 3.64
N GLY A 633 -10.63 -22.21 4.41
CA GLY A 633 -10.53 -23.42 5.23
C GLY A 633 -11.00 -24.72 4.54
N ASP A 634 -11.57 -24.67 3.34
CA ASP A 634 -12.12 -25.86 2.67
C ASP A 634 -11.07 -26.52 1.75
N VAL A 635 -10.43 -25.72 0.89
CA VAL A 635 -9.48 -26.23 -0.11
C VAL A 635 -8.04 -26.21 0.43
N GLY A 636 -7.74 -25.34 1.40
CA GLY A 636 -6.41 -25.19 2.01
C GLY A 636 -6.05 -26.23 3.09
N GLN A 637 -7.02 -26.99 3.61
CA GLN A 637 -6.82 -27.91 4.74
C GLN A 637 -7.14 -29.39 4.45
N LEU A 638 -7.27 -29.81 3.18
CA LEU A 638 -7.39 -31.25 2.88
C LEU A 638 -6.11 -31.97 3.32
N ALA A 639 -6.17 -32.55 4.52
CA ALA A 639 -5.09 -33.09 5.33
C ALA A 639 -4.00 -33.84 4.54
N GLY A 640 -2.79 -33.27 4.52
CA GLY A 640 -1.56 -34.01 4.22
C GLY A 640 -1.13 -34.14 2.76
N PHE A 641 -1.84 -33.56 1.78
CA PHE A 641 -1.42 -33.60 0.36
C PHE A 641 -0.58 -32.38 -0.05
N PRO A 642 0.47 -32.53 -0.87
CA PRO A 642 1.20 -31.40 -1.42
C PRO A 642 0.35 -30.69 -2.48
N PHE A 643 -0.31 -29.57 -2.17
CA PHE A 643 -1.30 -28.94 -3.07
C PHE A 643 -0.79 -28.59 -4.48
N ALA A 644 0.50 -28.27 -4.62
CA ALA A 644 1.12 -28.04 -5.93
C ALA A 644 1.30 -29.31 -6.78
N THR A 645 1.47 -30.48 -6.15
CA THR A 645 1.81 -31.76 -6.83
C THR A 645 0.86 -32.92 -6.51
N GLY A 646 -0.17 -32.69 -5.71
CA GLY A 646 -1.11 -33.69 -5.20
C GLY A 646 -2.37 -33.82 -6.04
N GLY A 647 -3.26 -34.73 -5.60
CA GLY A 647 -4.50 -35.07 -6.30
C GLY A 647 -5.58 -33.98 -6.28
N VAL A 648 -5.48 -33.01 -5.38
CA VAL A 648 -6.35 -31.82 -5.32
C VAL A 648 -5.46 -30.58 -5.29
N GLY A 649 -5.74 -29.61 -6.17
CA GLY A 649 -5.07 -28.32 -6.20
C GLY A 649 -5.99 -27.14 -5.84
N THR A 650 -5.41 -25.95 -5.83
CA THR A 650 -6.05 -24.66 -5.52
C THR A 650 -6.12 -23.77 -6.77
N GLY A 651 -6.70 -22.57 -6.62
CA GLY A 651 -6.70 -21.54 -7.68
C GLY A 651 -5.32 -21.12 -8.19
N PHE A 652 -4.27 -21.31 -7.40
CA PHE A 652 -2.89 -21.05 -7.82
C PHE A 652 -2.48 -21.90 -9.02
N ARG A 653 -2.88 -23.18 -9.05
CA ARG A 653 -2.58 -24.08 -10.18
C ARG A 653 -3.29 -23.68 -11.46
N HIS A 654 -4.56 -23.27 -11.37
CA HIS A 654 -5.28 -22.76 -12.55
C HIS A 654 -4.64 -21.48 -13.07
N TYR A 655 -4.27 -20.57 -12.16
CA TYR A 655 -3.55 -19.34 -12.53
C TYR A 655 -2.23 -19.67 -13.25
N ASP A 656 -1.39 -20.51 -12.67
CA ASP A 656 -0.07 -20.84 -13.23
C ASP A 656 -0.20 -21.51 -14.61
N ARG A 657 -1.13 -22.47 -14.77
CA ARG A 657 -1.35 -23.20 -16.03
C ARG A 657 -2.06 -22.39 -17.10
N ALA A 658 -2.70 -21.27 -16.78
CA ALA A 658 -3.33 -20.42 -17.76
C ALA A 658 -2.26 -19.71 -18.60
N HIS A 659 -2.24 -19.93 -19.91
CA HIS A 659 -1.33 -19.29 -20.87
C HIS A 659 -2.08 -18.25 -21.70
N VAL A 660 -2.69 -17.31 -21.00
CA VAL A 660 -3.53 -16.23 -21.50
C VAL A 660 -3.26 -15.00 -20.64
N GLU A 661 -3.78 -13.85 -21.05
CA GLU A 661 -3.89 -12.73 -20.12
C GLU A 661 -4.76 -13.14 -18.93
N LYS A 662 -4.18 -12.96 -17.74
CA LYS A 662 -4.71 -13.51 -16.50
C LYS A 662 -4.45 -12.61 -15.30
N ALA A 663 -5.33 -12.72 -14.32
CA ALA A 663 -5.17 -12.06 -13.02
C ALA A 663 -5.54 -12.99 -11.85
N MET A 664 -4.88 -12.79 -10.72
CA MET A 664 -5.23 -13.35 -9.43
C MET A 664 -5.48 -12.21 -8.44
N VAL A 665 -6.57 -12.35 -7.68
CA VAL A 665 -6.93 -11.46 -6.58
C VAL A 665 -6.98 -12.30 -5.31
N LEU A 666 -5.96 -12.16 -4.46
CA LEU A 666 -5.91 -12.79 -3.15
C LEU A 666 -6.44 -11.82 -2.08
N ILE A 667 -7.54 -12.20 -1.45
CA ILE A 667 -8.28 -11.37 -0.49
C ILE A 667 -7.84 -11.81 0.91
N ARG A 668 -7.15 -10.92 1.64
CA ARG A 668 -6.75 -11.19 3.01
C ARG A 668 -7.99 -11.47 3.87
N ASP A 669 -7.87 -12.49 4.71
CA ASP A 669 -8.85 -12.85 5.74
C ASP A 669 -10.23 -13.30 5.22
N ALA A 670 -10.41 -13.37 3.89
CA ALA A 670 -11.58 -13.97 3.27
C ALA A 670 -11.57 -15.49 3.42
N ASN A 671 -12.75 -16.05 3.72
CA ASN A 671 -12.95 -17.49 3.87
C ASN A 671 -13.47 -18.13 2.57
N HIS A 672 -13.73 -19.45 2.58
CA HIS A 672 -14.19 -20.17 1.40
C HIS A 672 -15.62 -19.81 0.95
N ASN A 673 -16.54 -19.65 1.90
CA ASN A 673 -17.99 -19.74 1.64
C ASN A 673 -18.76 -18.41 1.72
N ALA A 674 -18.19 -17.35 2.29
CA ALA A 674 -18.88 -16.06 2.39
C ALA A 674 -19.15 -15.38 1.03
N PHE A 675 -18.62 -15.92 -0.08
CA PHE A 675 -19.00 -15.55 -1.45
C PHE A 675 -20.44 -15.97 -1.82
N ASN A 676 -21.07 -16.88 -1.09
CA ASN A 676 -22.42 -17.35 -1.37
C ASN A 676 -23.31 -17.16 -0.12
N THR A 677 -24.49 -16.57 -0.30
CA THR A 677 -25.37 -16.19 0.83
C THR A 677 -26.13 -17.36 1.47
N THR A 678 -26.01 -18.57 0.90
CA THR A 678 -26.74 -19.77 1.36
C THR A 678 -25.84 -20.83 1.97
N THR A 679 -24.51 -20.66 1.87
CA THR A 679 -23.54 -21.55 2.49
C THR A 679 -23.11 -21.01 3.86
N PRO A 680 -22.94 -21.87 4.88
CA PRO A 680 -22.38 -21.44 6.17
C PRO A 680 -21.03 -20.72 6.01
N SER A 681 -20.78 -19.67 6.80
CA SER A 681 -19.54 -18.89 6.75
C SER A 681 -18.40 -19.46 7.60
N GLU A 682 -18.58 -20.64 8.20
CA GLU A 682 -17.67 -21.20 9.22
C GLU A 682 -16.39 -21.85 8.66
N TRP A 683 -16.26 -22.01 7.34
CA TRP A 683 -15.08 -22.64 6.72
C TRP A 683 -13.93 -21.66 6.50
N ALA A 684 -13.40 -21.19 7.62
CA ALA A 684 -12.19 -20.40 7.71
C ALA A 684 -11.08 -21.19 8.42
N THR A 685 -9.83 -21.05 7.97
CA THR A 685 -8.67 -21.60 8.69
C THR A 685 -8.51 -20.95 10.06
N HIS A 686 -8.90 -19.67 10.18
CA HIS A 686 -8.82 -18.85 11.38
C HIS A 686 -10.12 -18.05 11.57
N PRO A 687 -11.14 -18.61 12.25
CA PRO A 687 -12.44 -17.97 12.40
C PRO A 687 -12.41 -16.61 13.10
N ALA A 688 -11.40 -16.35 13.94
CA ALA A 688 -11.30 -15.12 14.74
C ALA A 688 -10.94 -13.85 13.94
N VAL A 689 -10.47 -14.00 12.69
CA VAL A 689 -9.95 -12.88 11.87
C VAL A 689 -10.69 -12.73 10.54
N VAL A 690 -11.82 -13.40 10.33
CA VAL A 690 -12.56 -13.38 9.05
C VAL A 690 -13.19 -12.01 8.76
N ILE A 691 -13.06 -11.53 7.51
CA ILE A 691 -13.70 -10.28 7.09
C ILE A 691 -15.24 -10.41 7.06
N PRO A 692 -16.00 -9.32 7.26
CA PRO A 692 -17.45 -9.38 7.18
C PRO A 692 -17.92 -9.90 5.81
N GLU A 693 -18.93 -10.76 5.79
CA GLU A 693 -19.38 -11.40 4.54
C GLU A 693 -19.86 -10.40 3.48
N THR A 694 -20.48 -9.30 3.91
CA THR A 694 -20.90 -8.20 3.02
C THR A 694 -19.71 -7.62 2.27
N GLN A 695 -18.56 -7.49 2.96
CA GLN A 695 -17.33 -6.99 2.36
C GLN A 695 -16.77 -7.98 1.35
N GLN A 696 -16.71 -9.27 1.69
CA GLN A 696 -16.23 -10.31 0.79
C GLN A 696 -17.08 -10.40 -0.49
N ARG A 697 -18.40 -10.24 -0.38
CA ARG A 697 -19.32 -10.20 -1.53
C ARG A 697 -19.17 -8.93 -2.37
N ALA A 698 -18.96 -7.77 -1.76
CA ALA A 698 -18.68 -6.53 -2.47
C ALA A 698 -17.37 -6.62 -3.29
N VAL A 699 -16.35 -7.27 -2.74
CA VAL A 699 -15.09 -7.55 -3.47
C VAL A 699 -15.35 -8.45 -4.68
N LEU A 700 -16.17 -9.49 -4.54
CA LEU A 700 -16.55 -10.34 -5.67
C LEU A 700 -17.30 -9.55 -6.75
N GLN A 701 -18.30 -8.75 -6.39
CA GLN A 701 -19.06 -7.91 -7.32
C GLN A 701 -18.13 -6.96 -8.08
N GLY A 702 -17.22 -6.27 -7.36
CA GLY A 702 -16.27 -5.33 -7.94
C GLY A 702 -15.34 -5.96 -8.96
N TYR A 703 -14.57 -6.97 -8.58
CA TYR A 703 -13.57 -7.57 -9.47
C TYR A 703 -14.19 -8.36 -10.63
N VAL A 704 -15.29 -9.08 -10.41
CA VAL A 704 -16.00 -9.75 -11.51
C VAL A 704 -16.49 -8.72 -12.51
N THR A 705 -17.13 -7.64 -12.04
CA THR A 705 -17.65 -6.60 -12.92
C THR A 705 -16.54 -5.87 -13.67
N ALA A 706 -15.45 -5.49 -13.01
CA ALA A 706 -14.29 -4.86 -13.64
C ALA A 706 -13.68 -5.74 -14.72
N PHE A 707 -13.52 -7.05 -14.46
CA PHE A 707 -12.98 -8.00 -15.43
C PHE A 707 -13.88 -8.16 -16.66
N LEU A 708 -15.20 -8.25 -16.44
CA LEU A 708 -16.16 -8.34 -17.54
C LEU A 708 -16.23 -7.05 -18.35
N GLN A 709 -16.25 -5.89 -17.69
CA GLN A 709 -16.21 -4.61 -18.37
C GLN A 709 -14.94 -4.47 -19.22
N TRP A 710 -13.79 -4.93 -18.71
CA TRP A 710 -12.56 -4.93 -19.47
C TRP A 710 -12.61 -5.85 -20.70
N HIS A 711 -12.88 -7.15 -20.50
CA HIS A 711 -12.69 -8.15 -21.56
C HIS A 711 -13.93 -8.41 -22.42
N VAL A 712 -15.14 -8.17 -21.91
CA VAL A 712 -16.41 -8.41 -22.62
C VAL A 712 -16.99 -7.12 -23.21
N GLU A 713 -16.75 -5.98 -22.56
CA GLU A 713 -17.19 -4.66 -23.05
C GLU A 713 -16.06 -3.80 -23.66
N GLY A 714 -14.79 -4.19 -23.50
CA GLY A 714 -13.64 -3.49 -24.08
C GLY A 714 -13.19 -2.25 -23.31
N ARG A 715 -13.56 -2.14 -22.02
CA ARG A 715 -13.26 -1.00 -21.16
C ARG A 715 -11.86 -1.10 -20.55
N THR A 716 -10.85 -0.65 -21.29
CA THR A 716 -9.43 -0.82 -20.93
C THR A 716 -9.03 -0.15 -19.62
N GLU A 717 -9.75 0.89 -19.18
CA GLU A 717 -9.52 1.56 -17.88
C GLU A 717 -9.77 0.65 -16.67
N GLN A 718 -10.54 -0.43 -16.86
CA GLN A 718 -10.82 -1.40 -15.79
C GLN A 718 -9.65 -2.36 -15.52
N ARG A 719 -8.64 -2.39 -16.41
CA ARG A 719 -7.37 -3.11 -16.20
C ARG A 719 -6.73 -2.70 -14.87
N ASP A 720 -6.83 -1.43 -14.53
CA ASP A 720 -6.07 -0.84 -13.43
C ASP A 720 -6.45 -1.45 -12.07
N TYR A 721 -7.65 -2.03 -11.92
CA TYR A 721 -8.02 -2.81 -10.73
C TYR A 721 -7.14 -4.05 -10.49
N PHE A 722 -6.49 -4.56 -11.53
CA PHE A 722 -5.65 -5.75 -11.49
C PHE A 722 -4.15 -5.43 -11.44
N THR A 723 -3.75 -4.21 -11.81
CA THR A 723 -2.34 -3.77 -11.81
C THR A 723 -2.02 -2.78 -10.70
N ASP A 724 -2.79 -1.70 -10.59
CA ASP A 724 -2.34 -0.47 -9.91
C ASP A 724 -3.33 0.08 -8.87
N LEU A 725 -4.60 -0.34 -8.89
CA LEU A 725 -5.67 0.27 -8.12
C LEU A 725 -6.36 -0.70 -7.15
N PRO A 726 -6.55 -0.31 -5.88
CA PRO A 726 -7.48 -1.02 -5.00
C PRO A 726 -8.94 -0.77 -5.38
N LEU A 727 -9.82 -1.73 -5.05
CA LEU A 727 -11.26 -1.47 -5.04
C LEU A 727 -11.54 -0.37 -4.02
N VAL A 728 -12.21 0.70 -4.46
CA VAL A 728 -12.76 1.74 -3.58
C VAL A 728 -14.16 1.25 -3.18
N GLU A 729 -14.60 1.37 -1.92
CA GLU A 729 -15.98 1.06 -1.51
C GLU A 729 -16.88 2.32 -1.50
N ALA A 730 -18.19 2.11 -1.64
CA ALA A 730 -19.22 3.14 -1.72
C ALA A 730 -19.66 3.55 -0.32
N GLY A 731 -19.20 4.72 0.15
CA GLY A 731 -19.96 5.47 1.15
C GLY A 731 -19.50 5.38 2.61
N ASP A 732 -18.36 4.77 2.93
CA ASP A 732 -17.67 5.06 4.20
C ASP A 732 -16.17 5.33 3.97
N PRO A 733 -15.69 6.58 4.12
CA PRO A 733 -14.27 6.92 4.16
C PRO A 733 -13.53 6.22 5.32
N ARG A 734 -14.27 5.65 6.28
CA ARG A 734 -13.74 4.79 7.32
C ARG A 734 -13.99 3.34 6.91
N VAL A 735 -12.91 2.58 6.77
CA VAL A 735 -12.89 1.12 6.88
C VAL A 735 -13.24 0.31 5.63
N PHE A 736 -12.59 0.61 4.50
CA PHE A 736 -12.04 -0.47 3.66
C PHE A 736 -10.53 -0.31 3.50
N ARG A 737 -9.79 -1.00 4.36
CA ARG A 737 -8.39 -1.35 4.12
C ARG A 737 -8.29 -2.87 4.00
N LEU A 738 -9.08 -3.47 3.10
CA LEU A 738 -8.86 -4.87 2.78
C LEU A 738 -7.52 -4.99 2.08
N ALA A 739 -6.60 -5.72 2.69
CA ALA A 739 -5.35 -6.06 2.05
C ALA A 739 -5.64 -7.07 0.94
N VAL A 740 -5.62 -6.60 -0.30
CA VAL A 740 -5.76 -7.43 -1.49
C VAL A 740 -4.44 -7.46 -2.22
N GLN A 741 -3.91 -8.66 -2.43
CA GLN A 741 -2.73 -8.90 -3.26
C GLN A 741 -3.18 -9.25 -4.67
N ARG A 742 -2.47 -8.72 -5.67
CA ARG A 742 -2.78 -8.88 -7.08
C ARG A 742 -1.59 -9.50 -7.79
N GLN A 743 -1.87 -10.47 -8.65
CA GLN A 743 -0.93 -10.92 -9.67
C GLN A 743 -1.60 -10.70 -11.00
N TYR A 744 -0.95 -9.93 -11.87
CA TYR A 744 -1.40 -9.75 -13.24
C TYR A 744 -0.31 -10.27 -14.16
N ARG A 745 -0.72 -10.87 -15.27
CA ARG A 745 0.17 -11.21 -16.38
C ARG A 745 -0.51 -10.87 -17.70
N ALA A 746 0.20 -10.07 -18.49
CA ALA A 746 -0.18 -9.70 -19.85
C ALA A 746 -0.27 -10.95 -20.77
N PRO A 747 -0.91 -10.86 -21.95
CA PRO A 747 -0.96 -11.97 -22.89
C PRO A 747 0.44 -12.51 -23.21
N VAL A 748 0.59 -13.84 -23.28
CA VAL A 748 1.89 -14.51 -23.54
C VAL A 748 2.48 -14.13 -24.92
N GLY A 749 1.67 -13.57 -25.84
CA GLY A 749 2.14 -13.10 -27.14
C GLY A 749 2.58 -11.63 -27.10
N GLY A 750 3.88 -11.37 -27.27
CA GLY A 750 4.44 -10.02 -27.35
C GLY A 750 5.44 -9.68 -26.24
N ASN A 751 5.54 -10.51 -25.20
CA ASN A 751 6.52 -10.32 -24.13
C ASN A 751 7.91 -10.82 -24.57
N LEU A 752 8.95 -10.08 -24.20
CA LEU A 752 10.33 -10.59 -24.21
C LEU A 752 10.61 -11.22 -22.85
N VAL A 753 10.54 -12.55 -22.78
CA VAL A 753 10.82 -13.31 -21.55
C VAL A 753 12.32 -13.34 -21.34
N ILE A 754 12.81 -12.57 -20.37
CA ILE A 754 14.22 -12.56 -19.99
C ILE A 754 14.55 -13.87 -19.28
N ASP A 755 13.73 -14.24 -18.29
CA ASP A 755 13.85 -15.51 -17.57
C ASP A 755 12.46 -16.00 -17.14
N ASP A 756 12.14 -17.26 -17.44
CA ASP A 756 10.92 -17.94 -16.96
C ASP A 756 11.16 -18.82 -15.75
N PHE A 757 12.43 -19.04 -15.36
CA PHE A 757 12.85 -19.90 -14.27
C PHE A 757 12.33 -21.34 -14.32
N GLU A 758 11.65 -21.77 -15.39
CA GLU A 758 11.19 -23.15 -15.59
C GLU A 758 12.35 -24.07 -16.01
N ALA A 759 13.39 -23.47 -16.61
CA ALA A 759 14.66 -24.11 -16.86
C ALA A 759 15.56 -24.10 -15.60
N ARG A 760 16.08 -25.26 -15.20
CA ARG A 760 16.88 -25.43 -13.96
C ARG A 760 18.33 -24.94 -14.06
N THR A 761 18.60 -23.85 -14.77
CA THR A 761 19.97 -23.30 -14.94
C THR A 761 20.08 -21.90 -14.33
N PRO A 762 20.54 -21.75 -13.08
CA PRO A 762 20.57 -20.42 -12.42
C PRO A 762 21.59 -19.46 -13.03
N MET A 763 22.54 -19.94 -13.86
CA MET A 763 23.64 -19.12 -14.39
C MET A 763 23.37 -18.56 -15.79
N ARG A 764 22.24 -18.90 -16.41
CA ARG A 764 21.83 -18.32 -17.70
C ARG A 764 20.34 -18.08 -17.73
N ASN A 765 19.96 -16.94 -18.30
CA ASN A 765 18.57 -16.58 -18.50
C ASN A 765 17.98 -17.24 -19.76
N SER A 766 16.66 -17.15 -19.95
CA SER A 766 15.94 -17.75 -21.07
C SER A 766 16.32 -17.16 -22.44
N LEU A 767 16.93 -15.98 -22.49
CA LEU A 767 17.49 -15.39 -23.72
C LEU A 767 18.90 -15.90 -24.06
N GLY A 768 19.53 -16.67 -23.15
CA GLY A 768 20.88 -17.19 -23.29
C GLY A 768 21.99 -16.26 -22.79
N GLY A 769 21.63 -15.15 -22.13
CA GLY A 769 22.55 -14.24 -21.46
C GLY A 769 23.05 -14.80 -20.13
N ASP A 770 24.23 -14.36 -19.71
CA ASP A 770 24.84 -14.76 -18.45
C ASP A 770 24.12 -14.13 -17.26
N VAL A 771 23.93 -14.91 -16.21
CA VAL A 771 23.42 -14.45 -14.91
C VAL A 771 24.55 -14.49 -13.90
N ALA A 772 24.76 -13.38 -13.19
CA ALA A 772 25.81 -13.24 -12.19
C ALA A 772 25.22 -12.72 -10.88
N THR A 773 25.70 -13.24 -9.75
CA THR A 773 25.35 -12.73 -8.42
C THR A 773 26.58 -12.22 -7.69
N ALA A 774 26.40 -11.27 -6.78
CA ALA A 774 27.41 -10.86 -5.80
C ALA A 774 26.78 -10.85 -4.41
N ASP A 775 27.48 -11.43 -3.43
CA ASP A 775 27.04 -11.52 -2.02
C ASP A 775 25.67 -12.21 -1.79
N VAL A 776 25.21 -12.96 -2.79
CA VAL A 776 24.08 -13.90 -2.69
C VAL A 776 24.64 -15.27 -2.30
N ASN A 777 24.31 -15.72 -1.09
CA ASN A 777 24.82 -16.98 -0.52
C ASN A 777 24.03 -18.21 -0.99
N ASP A 778 22.79 -18.01 -1.43
CA ASP A 778 21.97 -19.07 -2.03
C ASP A 778 21.26 -18.53 -3.27
N HIS A 779 21.63 -19.06 -4.43
CA HIS A 779 20.98 -18.80 -5.72
C HIS A 779 20.62 -20.13 -6.37
N ARG A 780 19.33 -20.44 -6.44
CA ARG A 780 18.82 -21.65 -7.07
C ARG A 780 17.43 -21.45 -7.64
N VAL A 781 17.05 -22.33 -8.55
CA VAL A 781 15.68 -22.44 -9.07
C VAL A 781 14.97 -23.56 -8.29
N ASP A 782 13.96 -23.19 -7.50
CA ASP A 782 13.20 -24.10 -6.63
C ASP A 782 11.72 -24.19 -7.06
N ALA A 783 11.08 -25.33 -6.78
CA ALA A 783 9.64 -25.48 -6.97
C ALA A 783 8.87 -24.64 -5.93
N LEU A 784 8.12 -23.63 -6.38
CA LEU A 784 7.47 -22.66 -5.50
C LEU A 784 6.46 -23.31 -4.55
N GLY A 785 5.70 -24.29 -5.05
CA GLY A 785 4.73 -25.02 -4.25
C GLY A 785 5.32 -25.92 -3.16
N ALA A 786 6.64 -26.14 -3.16
CA ALA A 786 7.34 -26.77 -2.04
C ALA A 786 7.78 -25.77 -0.98
N LEU A 787 7.82 -24.46 -1.31
CA LEU A 787 8.20 -23.39 -0.40
C LEU A 787 7.03 -22.92 0.48
N ASP A 788 5.80 -23.07 0.01
CA ASP A 788 4.60 -22.67 0.76
C ASP A 788 3.36 -23.50 0.44
N ARG A 789 2.64 -23.87 1.50
CA ARG A 789 1.36 -24.57 1.41
C ARG A 789 0.16 -23.62 1.29
N SER A 790 0.30 -22.38 1.75
CA SER A 790 -0.76 -21.36 1.73
C SER A 790 -0.90 -20.67 0.37
N SER A 791 0.21 -20.57 -0.38
CA SER A 791 0.29 -20.01 -1.74
C SER A 791 0.96 -20.99 -2.71
N PRO A 792 0.40 -22.21 -2.90
CA PRO A 792 1.10 -23.33 -3.53
C PRO A 792 1.14 -23.22 -5.06
N HIS A 793 1.96 -22.32 -5.59
CA HIS A 793 2.23 -22.20 -7.03
C HIS A 793 2.84 -23.50 -7.59
N GLN A 794 2.45 -23.88 -8.81
CA GLN A 794 3.00 -25.02 -9.54
C GLN A 794 4.29 -24.67 -10.30
N THR A 795 4.58 -23.39 -10.50
CA THR A 795 5.80 -22.92 -11.16
C THR A 795 7.04 -23.15 -10.30
N THR A 796 8.19 -23.00 -10.95
CA THR A 796 9.49 -22.84 -10.31
C THR A 796 9.88 -21.35 -10.28
N GLY A 797 10.82 -20.99 -9.42
CA GLY A 797 11.29 -19.60 -9.37
C GLY A 797 12.72 -19.49 -8.82
N ALA A 798 13.38 -18.38 -9.14
CA ALA A 798 14.69 -18.06 -8.60
C ALA A 798 14.59 -17.62 -7.14
N ARG A 799 15.17 -18.43 -6.26
CA ARG A 799 15.33 -18.12 -4.84
C ARG A 799 16.69 -17.48 -4.64
N LEU A 800 16.68 -16.25 -4.12
CA LEU A 800 17.86 -15.44 -3.83
C LEU A 800 17.92 -15.15 -2.34
N ARG A 801 18.99 -15.59 -1.67
CA ARG A 801 19.21 -15.37 -0.23
C ARG A 801 20.55 -14.67 0.02
N TRP A 802 20.54 -13.65 0.86
CA TRP A 802 21.74 -12.90 1.22
C TRP A 802 21.78 -12.52 2.70
N THR A 803 22.99 -12.32 3.22
CA THR A 803 23.26 -11.90 4.60
C THR A 803 24.17 -10.68 4.70
N ALA A 804 24.80 -10.32 3.57
CA ALA A 804 25.67 -9.16 3.44
C ALA A 804 24.84 -7.89 3.28
N SER A 805 25.37 -6.75 3.77
CA SER A 805 24.67 -5.46 3.77
C SER A 805 24.23 -4.94 2.39
N SER A 806 24.74 -5.56 1.33
CA SER A 806 24.31 -5.40 -0.04
C SER A 806 24.51 -6.73 -0.76
N ALA A 807 23.60 -7.09 -1.65
CA ALA A 807 23.79 -8.18 -2.61
C ALA A 807 23.25 -7.77 -3.99
N SER A 808 23.63 -8.48 -5.04
CA SER A 808 23.07 -8.24 -6.38
C SER A 808 22.83 -9.50 -7.17
N TYR A 809 21.82 -9.44 -8.04
CA TYR A 809 21.53 -10.39 -9.11
C TYR A 809 21.52 -9.62 -10.44
N ARG A 810 22.37 -10.00 -11.37
CA ARG A 810 22.55 -9.36 -12.68
C ARG A 810 22.22 -10.35 -13.77
N THR A 811 21.45 -9.90 -14.76
CA THR A 811 21.08 -10.69 -15.93
C THR A 811 21.44 -9.92 -17.20
N ALA A 812 22.29 -10.51 -18.04
CA ALA A 812 22.75 -9.89 -19.26
C ALA A 812 21.69 -10.03 -20.37
N ILE A 813 21.51 -8.97 -21.16
CA ILE A 813 20.64 -8.97 -22.34
C ILE A 813 21.51 -9.21 -23.58
N PRO A 814 21.39 -10.37 -24.26
CA PRO A 814 22.17 -10.66 -25.45
C PRO A 814 21.90 -9.65 -26.57
N GLY A 815 22.92 -9.38 -27.40
CA GLY A 815 22.89 -8.34 -28.44
C GLY A 815 21.65 -8.30 -29.35
N ALA A 816 21.03 -9.46 -29.61
CA ALA A 816 19.81 -9.54 -30.44
C ALA A 816 18.54 -8.98 -29.76
N PHE A 817 18.57 -8.74 -28.45
CA PHE A 817 17.40 -8.38 -27.62
C PHE A 817 17.59 -7.06 -26.85
N GLN A 818 18.66 -6.30 -27.11
CA GLN A 818 19.02 -5.09 -26.34
C GLN A 818 18.12 -3.88 -26.63
N ASP A 819 17.36 -3.91 -27.73
CA ASP A 819 16.39 -2.86 -28.05
C ASP A 819 15.07 -3.13 -27.32
N LEU A 820 14.91 -2.44 -26.20
CA LEU A 820 13.71 -2.47 -25.37
C LEU A 820 12.77 -1.28 -25.66
N SER A 821 13.12 -0.40 -26.60
CA SER A 821 12.40 0.87 -26.83
C SER A 821 10.98 0.70 -27.40
N ALA A 822 10.64 -0.49 -27.89
CA ALA A 822 9.31 -0.83 -28.41
C ALA A 822 8.35 -1.37 -27.34
N PHE A 823 8.81 -1.56 -26.11
CA PHE A 823 8.03 -2.16 -25.01
C PHE A 823 7.60 -1.11 -23.97
N GLY A 824 6.55 -1.44 -23.20
CA GLY A 824 5.98 -0.56 -22.19
C GLY A 824 6.63 -0.68 -20.81
N SER A 825 6.90 -1.90 -20.33
CA SER A 825 7.33 -2.11 -18.94
C SER A 825 8.26 -3.31 -18.72
N LEU A 826 9.11 -3.22 -17.70
CA LEU A 826 9.73 -4.36 -17.04
C LEU A 826 8.74 -4.96 -16.04
N SER A 827 8.48 -6.25 -16.13
CA SER A 827 7.53 -6.98 -15.29
C SER A 827 8.19 -8.21 -14.67
N PHE A 828 7.93 -8.45 -13.39
CA PHE A 828 8.34 -9.69 -12.72
C PHE A 828 7.41 -10.00 -11.54
N ARG A 829 7.32 -11.27 -11.18
CA ARG A 829 6.66 -11.71 -9.94
C ARG A 829 7.69 -11.88 -8.84
N VAL A 830 7.38 -11.38 -7.66
CA VAL A 830 8.25 -11.50 -6.48
C VAL A 830 7.44 -11.84 -5.24
N GLY A 831 7.99 -12.70 -4.40
CA GLY A 831 7.47 -13.01 -3.08
C GLY A 831 8.60 -13.03 -2.04
N GLN A 832 8.28 -12.68 -0.81
CA GLN A 832 9.20 -12.77 0.32
C GLN A 832 8.87 -14.04 1.13
N THR A 833 9.89 -14.72 1.67
CA THR A 833 9.68 -15.93 2.50
C THR A 833 9.82 -15.69 4.01
N TYR A 834 9.29 -16.61 4.79
CA TYR A 834 9.44 -16.77 6.23
C TYR A 834 9.73 -18.23 6.56
N GLY A 835 10.39 -18.49 7.69
CA GLY A 835 10.46 -19.82 8.29
C GLY A 835 11.66 -20.68 7.85
N PHE A 836 11.83 -21.81 8.53
CA PHE A 836 12.95 -22.74 8.37
C PHE A 836 12.39 -24.14 8.09
N MET A 837 12.84 -24.82 7.03
CA MET A 837 12.72 -26.28 6.95
C MET A 837 14.07 -26.85 7.35
N GLY A 838 14.09 -27.55 8.50
CA GLY A 838 15.23 -28.30 8.95
C GLY A 838 15.49 -29.49 8.04
N THR A 839 16.26 -29.33 6.98
CA THR A 839 16.92 -30.45 6.28
C THR A 839 18.30 -30.13 5.69
N VAL A 840 18.82 -28.90 5.78
CA VAL A 840 20.24 -28.65 5.50
C VAL A 840 20.77 -27.73 6.58
N PHE A 841 21.63 -28.30 7.43
CA PHE A 841 22.40 -27.58 8.42
C PHE A 841 23.26 -26.54 7.69
N ASP A 842 22.80 -25.30 7.68
CA ASP A 842 23.62 -24.12 7.38
C ASP A 842 24.82 -24.18 8.33
N THR A 843 26.04 -23.99 7.82
CA THR A 843 27.32 -24.29 8.50
C THR A 843 27.63 -23.44 9.74
N ALA A 844 26.65 -22.71 10.28
CA ALA A 844 26.76 -21.99 11.55
C ALA A 844 26.29 -22.90 12.71
N PRO A 845 27.10 -23.11 13.76
CA PRO A 845 26.72 -23.99 14.85
C PRO A 845 25.58 -23.36 15.68
N SER A 846 24.37 -23.87 15.51
CA SER A 846 23.29 -23.71 16.50
C SER A 846 23.58 -24.58 17.73
N PHE A 847 23.28 -24.09 18.93
CA PHE A 847 23.37 -24.87 20.17
C PHE A 847 22.03 -24.88 20.91
N SER A 848 21.73 -26.00 21.56
CA SER A 848 20.58 -26.13 22.45
C SER A 848 21.03 -26.12 23.91
N VAL A 849 20.31 -25.41 24.77
CA VAL A 849 20.50 -25.41 26.23
C VAL A 849 19.38 -26.19 26.88
N GLU A 850 19.72 -27.24 27.63
CA GLU A 850 18.78 -28.02 28.42
C GLU A 850 18.77 -27.51 29.87
N LEU A 851 17.60 -27.13 30.39
CA LEU A 851 17.42 -26.65 31.77
C LEU A 851 16.54 -27.62 32.57
N ASP A 852 17.07 -28.15 33.68
CA ASP A 852 16.34 -29.02 34.62
C ASP A 852 15.66 -28.18 35.72
N ARG A 853 14.36 -28.38 35.92
CA ARG A 853 13.56 -27.66 36.93
C ARG A 853 13.93 -27.99 38.38
N ARG A 854 14.62 -29.11 38.66
CA ARG A 854 14.86 -29.59 40.04
C ARG A 854 16.02 -28.92 40.77
N GLU A 855 16.89 -28.21 40.06
CA GLU A 855 18.13 -27.61 40.62
C GLU A 855 18.17 -26.07 40.49
N LEU A 856 17.04 -25.38 40.70
CA LEU A 856 16.96 -23.92 40.75
C LEU A 856 17.57 -23.32 42.05
N SER A 857 18.71 -23.85 42.50
CA SER A 857 19.53 -23.29 43.59
C SER A 857 21.01 -23.30 43.22
N SER A 858 21.52 -22.12 42.89
CA SER A 858 22.94 -21.69 42.86
C SER A 858 23.94 -22.29 41.86
N GLU A 859 23.74 -23.45 41.22
CA GLU A 859 24.64 -23.90 40.13
C GLU A 859 23.85 -24.58 39.00
N LEU A 860 23.65 -23.88 37.89
CA LEU A 860 23.06 -24.42 36.66
C LEU A 860 24.08 -25.33 35.95
N ARG A 861 23.78 -26.63 35.81
CA ARG A 861 24.53 -27.51 34.89
C ARG A 861 24.00 -27.32 33.47
N THR A 862 24.71 -26.52 32.67
CA THR A 862 24.43 -26.34 31.25
C THR A 862 25.05 -27.49 30.44
N ARG A 863 24.25 -28.24 29.68
CA ARG A 863 24.77 -29.15 28.63
C ARG A 863 24.61 -28.47 27.28
N PHE A 864 25.73 -28.28 26.58
CA PHE A 864 25.76 -27.77 25.21
C PHE A 864 25.82 -28.96 24.25
N ILE A 865 24.79 -29.08 23.42
CA ILE A 865 24.76 -30.08 22.34
C ILE A 865 24.94 -29.32 21.03
N ALA A 866 26.07 -29.55 20.35
CA ALA A 866 26.23 -29.10 18.97
C ALA A 866 25.34 -29.95 18.05
N ALA A 867 24.86 -29.37 16.95
CA ALA A 867 24.03 -30.04 15.96
C ALA A 867 24.62 -31.37 15.39
N THR A 868 25.92 -31.62 15.60
CA THR A 868 26.63 -32.84 15.22
C THR A 868 26.59 -33.96 16.26
N GLY A 869 25.89 -33.79 17.39
CA GLY A 869 25.84 -34.78 18.48
C GLY A 869 27.15 -34.88 19.30
N GLN A 870 28.08 -33.95 19.11
CA GLN A 870 29.27 -33.83 19.96
C GLN A 870 29.01 -32.91 21.15
N THR A 871 29.43 -33.35 22.34
CA THR A 871 29.50 -32.52 23.54
C THR A 871 30.62 -31.49 23.35
N LEU A 872 30.29 -30.20 23.34
CA LEU A 872 31.29 -29.13 23.34
C LEU A 872 32.04 -29.19 24.67
N THR A 873 33.35 -29.48 24.61
CA THR A 873 34.21 -29.65 25.79
C THR A 873 35.00 -28.40 26.16
N ASP A 874 34.94 -27.35 25.33
CA ASP A 874 35.60 -26.08 25.63
C ASP A 874 34.63 -24.97 26.02
N SER A 875 34.97 -24.41 27.18
CA SER A 875 34.29 -23.40 27.98
C SER A 875 34.04 -22.08 27.23
N ALA A 876 33.03 -22.02 26.35
CA ALA A 876 32.43 -20.74 26.00
C ALA A 876 31.61 -20.27 27.23
N ARG A 877 32.05 -19.17 27.86
CA ARG A 877 31.43 -18.60 29.06
C ARG A 877 30.07 -17.98 28.72
N VAL A 878 29.06 -18.83 28.57
CA VAL A 878 27.68 -18.38 28.54
C VAL A 878 27.23 -18.18 29.98
N VAL A 879 27.07 -16.92 30.40
CA VAL A 879 26.59 -16.59 31.75
C VAL A 879 25.08 -16.44 31.68
N VAL A 880 24.36 -17.29 32.42
CA VAL A 880 22.91 -17.18 32.58
C VAL A 880 22.61 -16.53 33.93
N VAL A 881 22.07 -15.31 33.91
CA VAL A 881 21.71 -14.56 35.12
C VAL A 881 20.20 -14.49 35.26
N ALA A 882 19.68 -14.87 36.43
CA ALA A 882 18.28 -14.68 36.76
C ALA A 882 18.04 -13.22 37.19
N LEU A 883 17.21 -12.49 36.45
CA LEU A 883 16.84 -11.10 36.73
C LEU A 883 15.31 -11.04 36.95
N GLY A 884 14.85 -11.42 38.15
CA GLY A 884 13.42 -11.40 38.48
C GLY A 884 12.60 -12.37 37.61
N SER A 885 11.69 -11.84 36.77
CA SER A 885 10.88 -12.60 35.82
C SER A 885 11.58 -12.91 34.49
N ARG A 886 12.83 -12.44 34.31
CA ARG A 886 13.61 -12.62 33.08
C ARG A 886 14.90 -13.41 33.30
N TRP A 887 15.42 -13.95 32.22
CA TRP A 887 16.75 -14.56 32.15
C TRP A 887 17.62 -13.78 31.18
N ARG A 888 18.86 -13.50 31.56
CA ARG A 888 19.87 -12.92 30.67
C ARG A 888 20.87 -13.99 30.27
N ILE A 889 21.10 -14.14 28.97
CA ILE A 889 22.15 -14.99 28.40
C ILE A 889 23.21 -14.08 27.79
N ASP A 890 24.44 -14.20 28.25
CA ASP A 890 25.59 -13.43 27.77
C ASP A 890 26.66 -14.40 27.24
N ASP A 891 27.00 -14.32 25.96
CA ASP A 891 28.01 -15.17 25.32
C ASP A 891 29.38 -14.49 25.15
N GLY A 892 29.53 -13.26 25.67
CA GLY A 892 30.73 -12.42 25.54
C GLY A 892 30.73 -11.48 24.33
N GLU A 893 29.83 -11.66 23.34
CA GLU A 893 29.66 -10.75 22.20
C GLU A 893 28.24 -10.12 22.14
N ASN A 894 27.21 -10.82 22.63
CA ASN A 894 25.81 -10.36 22.64
C ASN A 894 25.11 -10.67 23.97
N GLN A 895 24.10 -9.87 24.32
CA GLN A 895 23.23 -10.10 25.47
C GLN A 895 21.78 -10.33 25.03
N PHE A 896 21.18 -11.40 25.53
CA PHE A 896 19.78 -11.78 25.23
C PHE A 896 18.96 -11.81 26.50
N ASP A 897 17.90 -10.99 26.57
CA ASP A 897 16.94 -10.99 27.67
C ASP A 897 15.69 -11.79 27.26
N LEU A 898 15.36 -12.81 28.04
CA LEU A 898 14.26 -13.74 27.79
C LEU A 898 13.19 -13.61 28.88
N ASP A 899 11.93 -13.53 28.46
CA ASP A 899 10.79 -13.57 29.37
C ASP A 899 10.41 -15.01 29.77
N ARG A 900 10.06 -15.23 31.04
CA ARG A 900 9.59 -16.53 31.55
C ARG A 900 8.25 -16.97 30.95
N THR A 901 7.52 -16.09 30.29
CA THR A 901 6.24 -16.39 29.62
C THR A 901 6.38 -17.15 28.29
N HIS A 902 7.56 -17.16 27.67
CA HIS A 902 7.84 -17.91 26.43
C HIS A 902 8.27 -19.38 26.67
N MET A 903 7.98 -19.95 27.85
CA MET A 903 8.28 -21.34 28.14
C MET A 903 7.37 -22.28 27.33
N LEU A 904 7.96 -23.06 26.43
CA LEU A 904 7.30 -24.20 25.77
C LEU A 904 6.71 -25.14 26.84
N ALA A 905 5.45 -25.55 26.66
CA ALA A 905 4.88 -26.65 27.44
C ALA A 905 5.74 -27.92 27.28
N PRO A 906 5.87 -28.76 28.34
CA PRO A 906 6.75 -29.92 28.29
C PRO A 906 6.32 -30.88 27.18
N ARG A 907 7.24 -31.23 26.27
CA ARG A 907 7.05 -32.38 25.38
C ARG A 907 7.16 -33.64 26.23
N TYR A 908 6.10 -34.44 26.27
CA TYR A 908 6.09 -35.84 26.71
C TYR A 908 6.85 -36.14 28.02
N GLY A 909 6.27 -35.78 29.17
CA GLY A 909 6.58 -36.45 30.45
C GLY A 909 7.98 -36.28 31.05
N PHE A 910 8.80 -35.36 30.55
CA PHE A 910 10.09 -34.99 31.15
C PHE A 910 10.07 -33.54 31.67
N ASP A 911 10.72 -33.31 32.82
CA ASP A 911 10.83 -32.00 33.50
C ASP A 911 11.92 -31.06 32.90
N THR A 912 12.32 -31.30 31.65
CA THR A 912 13.39 -30.55 30.96
C THR A 912 12.84 -29.65 29.86
N PHE A 913 13.41 -28.44 29.76
CA PHE A 913 13.08 -27.46 28.72
C PHE A 913 14.25 -27.29 27.76
N LEU A 914 13.95 -27.25 26.46
CA LEU A 914 14.93 -27.01 25.41
C LEU A 914 14.84 -25.55 24.99
N LEU A 915 15.93 -24.80 25.20
CA LEU A 915 16.07 -23.43 24.71
C LEU A 915 16.96 -23.47 23.45
N GLU A 916 16.39 -23.11 22.30
CA GLU A 916 17.13 -23.05 21.04
C GLU A 916 17.64 -21.61 20.84
N VAL A 917 18.95 -21.39 20.99
CA VAL A 917 19.58 -20.09 20.77
C VAL A 917 20.11 -20.06 19.34
N ARG A 918 19.49 -19.25 18.48
CA ARG A 918 19.83 -19.14 17.06
C ARG A 918 20.68 -17.90 16.82
N ARG A 919 21.86 -18.07 16.22
CA ARG A 919 22.73 -16.94 15.85
C ARG A 919 22.07 -16.11 14.75
N ALA A 920 21.98 -14.79 14.95
CA ALA A 920 21.55 -13.83 13.93
C ALA A 920 22.56 -13.79 12.77
N GLY A 921 22.32 -14.62 11.75
CA GLY A 921 23.14 -14.71 10.53
C GLY A 921 22.48 -15.51 9.40
N ALA A 922 21.28 -16.01 9.61
CA ALA A 922 20.45 -16.65 8.59
C ALA A 922 19.82 -15.53 7.76
N GLY A 923 20.07 -15.45 6.45
CA GLY A 923 19.48 -14.44 5.55
C GLY A 923 17.96 -14.60 5.47
N LEU A 924 17.27 -14.22 6.54
CA LEU A 924 15.83 -14.31 6.73
C LEU A 924 15.28 -12.91 6.65
N ASN A 925 14.09 -12.79 6.09
CA ASN A 925 13.40 -11.51 6.04
C ASN A 925 12.90 -11.12 7.43
N GLN A 926 12.87 -9.81 7.69
CA GLN A 926 12.41 -9.26 8.96
C GLN A 926 10.93 -9.58 9.16
N VAL A 927 10.60 -10.11 10.35
CA VAL A 927 9.24 -10.45 10.72
C VAL A 927 8.31 -9.24 10.62
N GLY A 928 7.24 -9.38 9.84
CA GLY A 928 6.18 -8.37 9.72
C GLY A 928 6.50 -7.21 8.77
N ALA A 929 7.73 -7.14 8.23
CA ALA A 929 8.14 -6.04 7.36
C ALA A 929 8.10 -6.41 5.87
N SER A 930 7.71 -5.43 5.06
CA SER A 930 7.76 -5.54 3.60
C SER A 930 9.22 -5.46 3.11
N GLN A 931 9.51 -6.25 2.07
CA GLN A 931 10.79 -6.24 1.37
C GLN A 931 10.85 -5.08 0.37
N ASP A 932 12.08 -4.68 0.04
CA ASP A 932 12.32 -3.70 -1.02
C ASP A 932 13.75 -3.86 -1.59
N PHE A 933 13.97 -3.35 -2.79
CA PHE A 933 15.26 -3.37 -3.50
C PHE A 933 15.23 -2.40 -4.69
N VAL A 934 16.40 -2.21 -5.32
CA VAL A 934 16.57 -1.32 -6.47
C VAL A 934 16.80 -2.14 -7.74
N ILE A 935 16.25 -1.67 -8.87
CA ILE A 935 16.46 -2.23 -10.20
C ILE A 935 17.27 -1.23 -11.03
N ARG A 936 18.40 -1.67 -11.57
CA ARG A 936 19.26 -0.88 -12.45
C ARG A 936 19.22 -1.40 -13.87
N LEU A 937 19.07 -0.50 -14.84
CA LEU A 937 19.31 -0.76 -16.25
C LEU A 937 20.62 -0.09 -16.66
N THR A 938 21.40 -0.77 -17.49
CA THR A 938 22.66 -0.27 -18.04
C THR A 938 22.65 -0.38 -19.56
N SER A 939 22.94 0.72 -20.25
CA SER A 939 23.07 0.76 -21.73
C SER A 939 24.50 0.52 -22.19
N ALA A 940 24.68 0.19 -23.47
CA ALA A 940 25.96 -0.17 -24.07
C ALA A 940 27.02 0.96 -24.02
N ASP A 941 26.59 2.22 -23.84
CA ASP A 941 27.46 3.38 -23.63
C ASP A 941 27.96 3.53 -22.19
N GLY A 942 27.57 2.62 -21.28
CA GLY A 942 27.96 2.59 -19.88
C GLY A 942 27.11 3.45 -18.96
N ARG A 943 26.10 4.16 -19.47
CA ARG A 943 25.14 4.89 -18.64
C ARG A 943 24.24 3.93 -17.89
N SER A 944 23.90 4.27 -16.65
CA SER A 944 23.01 3.42 -15.86
C SER A 944 22.12 4.24 -14.94
N ARG A 945 20.92 3.70 -14.66
CA ARG A 945 20.01 4.30 -13.68
C ARG A 945 19.30 3.24 -12.87
N ALA A 946 19.18 3.52 -11.58
CA ALA A 946 18.57 2.66 -10.58
C ALA A 946 17.19 3.21 -10.17
N ILE A 947 16.20 2.34 -10.00
CA ILE A 947 14.83 2.69 -9.61
C ILE A 947 14.36 1.70 -8.54
N ARG A 948 13.71 2.21 -7.48
CA ARG A 948 13.25 1.40 -6.36
C ARG A 948 11.96 0.63 -6.68
N ALA A 949 11.90 -0.66 -6.36
CA ALA A 949 10.73 -1.50 -6.58
C ALA A 949 9.49 -1.01 -5.80
N GLY A 950 9.71 -0.58 -4.54
CA GLY A 950 8.69 -0.05 -3.65
C GLY A 950 7.91 1.16 -4.17
N TYR A 951 8.37 1.83 -5.23
CA TYR A 951 7.61 2.91 -5.89
C TYR A 951 6.44 2.40 -6.72
N PHE A 952 6.43 1.14 -7.13
CA PHE A 952 5.39 0.58 -7.98
C PHE A 952 4.53 -0.44 -7.23
N ALA A 953 5.11 -1.16 -6.26
CA ALA A 953 4.40 -2.18 -5.51
C ALA A 953 5.11 -2.48 -4.18
N THR A 954 4.33 -2.68 -3.12
CA THR A 954 4.83 -3.24 -1.86
C THR A 954 5.14 -4.74 -2.02
N ILE A 955 6.19 -5.27 -1.41
CA ILE A 955 6.44 -6.73 -1.33
C ILE A 955 6.14 -7.18 0.10
N PRO A 956 4.90 -7.60 0.39
CA PRO A 956 4.45 -7.77 1.77
C PRO A 956 5.09 -8.99 2.45
N TYR A 957 5.28 -8.87 3.77
CA TYR A 957 5.64 -10.01 4.62
C TYR A 957 4.57 -11.12 4.53
N PRO A 958 4.94 -12.42 4.53
CA PRO A 958 3.98 -13.52 4.56
C PRO A 958 2.99 -13.38 5.72
N GLN A 959 1.71 -13.62 5.47
CA GLN A 959 0.73 -13.69 6.55
C GLN A 959 1.05 -14.90 7.43
N ARG A 960 1.25 -14.68 8.74
CA ARG A 960 1.40 -15.78 9.69
C ARG A 960 0.07 -16.53 9.78
N PRO A 961 0.01 -17.85 9.55
CA PRO A 961 -1.15 -18.62 9.98
C PRO A 961 -1.17 -18.55 11.51
N VAL A 962 -2.20 -17.96 12.10
CA VAL A 962 -2.33 -17.86 13.56
C VAL A 962 -2.64 -19.26 14.06
N SER A 963 -1.68 -19.93 14.71
CA SER A 963 -1.88 -21.31 15.21
C SER A 963 -3.12 -21.40 16.10
N GLU A 964 -3.94 -22.43 15.90
CA GLU A 964 -4.96 -22.80 16.88
C GLU A 964 -4.31 -23.09 18.25
N PRO A 965 -4.99 -22.80 19.37
CA PRO A 965 -4.52 -23.20 20.69
C PRO A 965 -4.37 -24.74 20.76
N GLY A 966 -3.13 -25.23 20.76
CA GLY A 966 -2.80 -26.67 20.88
C GLY A 966 -2.22 -27.32 19.63
N ALA A 967 -2.11 -26.61 18.50
CA ALA A 967 -1.31 -27.07 17.36
C ALA A 967 0.19 -26.96 17.70
N ALA A 968 1.01 -27.91 17.21
CA ALA A 968 2.47 -27.79 17.30
C ALA A 968 2.91 -26.43 16.72
N PRO A 969 3.91 -25.75 17.31
CA PRO A 969 4.33 -24.44 16.85
C PRO A 969 4.69 -24.50 15.36
N LEU A 970 4.03 -23.66 14.56
CA LEU A 970 4.24 -23.50 13.12
C LEU A 970 5.61 -22.93 12.76
N ASP A 971 6.49 -22.71 13.75
CA ASP A 971 7.88 -22.24 13.59
C ASP A 971 8.77 -23.21 12.79
N GLU A 972 8.26 -24.40 12.44
CA GLU A 972 8.92 -25.42 11.61
C GLU A 972 8.51 -25.41 10.12
N MET A 973 7.57 -24.55 9.67
CA MET A 973 7.15 -24.49 8.25
C MET A 973 7.67 -23.23 7.56
N ARG A 974 8.28 -23.40 6.37
CA ARG A 974 8.53 -22.29 5.44
C ARG A 974 7.19 -21.78 4.89
N THR A 975 7.03 -20.46 4.81
CA THR A 975 5.86 -19.78 4.25
C THR A 975 6.33 -18.71 3.28
N LEU A 976 5.73 -18.65 2.09
CA LEU A 976 5.98 -17.66 1.04
C LEU A 976 4.78 -16.71 1.05
N ALA A 977 5.01 -15.40 1.02
CA ALA A 977 3.93 -14.49 0.72
C ALA A 977 3.44 -14.82 -0.69
N ALA A 978 2.13 -14.88 -0.91
CA ALA A 978 1.62 -15.02 -2.27
C ALA A 978 2.30 -13.98 -3.16
N MET A 979 2.80 -14.43 -4.31
CA MET A 979 3.64 -13.60 -5.15
C MET A 979 2.87 -12.34 -5.57
N GLN A 980 3.62 -11.29 -5.89
CA GLN A 980 3.08 -10.04 -6.39
C GLN A 980 3.76 -9.70 -7.71
N THR A 981 2.97 -9.28 -8.70
CA THR A 981 3.55 -8.73 -9.94
C THR A 981 3.96 -7.28 -9.69
N ILE A 982 5.20 -6.95 -10.01
CA ILE A 982 5.69 -5.57 -10.09
C ILE A 982 5.85 -5.23 -11.57
N GLN A 983 5.20 -4.16 -12.03
CA GLN A 983 5.36 -3.62 -13.38
C GLN A 983 5.94 -2.21 -13.30
N ILE A 984 7.11 -2.02 -13.88
CA ILE A 984 7.82 -0.73 -13.92
C ILE A 984 7.85 -0.23 -15.35
N PRO A 985 7.22 0.92 -15.68
CA PRO A 985 7.29 1.50 -17.02
C PRO A 985 8.75 1.73 -17.44
N LEU A 986 9.16 1.25 -18.62
CA LEU A 986 10.54 1.41 -19.10
C LEU A 986 10.93 2.87 -19.29
N ALA A 987 9.94 3.71 -19.61
CA ALA A 987 10.07 5.16 -19.68
C ALA A 987 10.68 5.76 -18.40
N SER A 988 10.54 5.10 -17.25
CA SER A 988 11.10 5.54 -15.97
C SER A 988 12.63 5.68 -16.00
N TRP A 989 13.34 4.98 -16.90
CA TRP A 989 14.80 5.09 -17.07
C TRP A 989 15.25 6.13 -18.09
N GLU A 990 14.34 6.68 -18.89
CA GLU A 990 14.62 7.71 -19.90
C GLU A 990 14.34 9.14 -19.40
N VAL A 991 13.57 9.30 -18.32
CA VAL A 991 13.17 10.63 -17.83
C VAL A 991 14.37 11.42 -17.29
N ALA A 992 14.73 12.51 -17.95
CA ALA A 992 15.79 13.40 -17.48
C ALA A 992 15.27 14.37 -16.39
N TYR A 993 16.03 14.52 -15.30
CA TYR A 993 15.87 15.60 -14.33
C TYR A 993 17.26 15.94 -13.71
N PRO A 994 17.42 17.09 -13.03
CA PRO A 994 18.72 17.54 -12.55
C PRO A 994 19.40 16.51 -11.64
N GLY A 995 20.56 15.99 -12.07
CA GLY A 995 21.38 15.05 -11.29
C GLY A 995 21.21 13.57 -11.62
N ALA A 996 20.24 13.18 -12.47
CA ALA A 996 20.06 11.78 -12.88
C ALA A 996 20.61 11.48 -14.28
N GLU A 997 21.25 10.32 -14.45
CA GLU A 997 21.59 9.76 -15.76
C GLU A 997 20.36 9.15 -16.44
N THR A 998 20.25 9.27 -17.76
CA THR A 998 19.24 8.58 -18.57
C THR A 998 19.85 7.36 -19.25
N VAL A 999 19.06 6.30 -19.42
CA VAL A 999 19.46 5.07 -20.13
C VAL A 999 18.87 5.08 -21.54
N ASP A 1000 19.67 4.72 -22.55
CA ASP A 1000 19.15 4.50 -23.91
C ASP A 1000 18.52 3.11 -24.01
N LEU A 1001 17.18 3.04 -24.08
CA LEU A 1001 16.46 1.78 -24.14
C LEU A 1001 16.74 0.97 -25.41
N ARG A 1002 17.38 1.54 -26.44
CA ARG A 1002 17.75 0.81 -27.67
C ARG A 1002 18.96 -0.10 -27.52
N SER A 1003 19.70 0.02 -26.42
CA SER A 1003 20.98 -0.65 -26.23
C SER A 1003 21.20 -1.17 -24.81
N VAL A 1004 20.12 -1.59 -24.13
CA VAL A 1004 20.20 -2.12 -22.75
C VAL A 1004 20.96 -3.44 -22.75
N THR A 1005 22.12 -3.47 -22.09
CA THR A 1005 22.99 -4.65 -22.04
C THR A 1005 22.78 -5.50 -20.79
N GLU A 1006 22.27 -4.92 -19.70
CA GLU A 1006 22.14 -5.59 -18.41
C GLU A 1006 20.98 -5.02 -17.59
N ILE A 1007 20.32 -5.91 -16.85
CA ILE A 1007 19.39 -5.56 -15.77
C ILE A 1007 19.95 -6.11 -14.46
N SER A 1008 20.06 -5.27 -13.43
CA SER A 1008 20.52 -5.65 -12.08
C SER A 1008 19.43 -5.42 -11.04
N PHE A 1009 19.27 -6.38 -10.16
CA PHE A 1009 18.49 -6.31 -8.92
C PHE A 1009 19.49 -6.14 -7.77
N GLU A 1010 19.44 -4.99 -7.09
CA GLU A 1010 20.37 -4.57 -6.05
C GLU A 1010 19.67 -4.59 -4.68
N PHE A 1011 20.04 -5.57 -3.86
CA PHE A 1011 19.49 -5.83 -2.52
C PHE A 1011 20.27 -5.04 -1.46
N SER A 1012 20.25 -3.71 -1.56
CA SER A 1012 20.90 -2.78 -0.62
C SER A 1012 19.93 -2.10 0.34
N VAL A 1013 18.63 -2.07 0.01
CA VAL A 1013 17.58 -1.38 0.78
C VAL A 1013 17.24 -2.11 2.08
N ARG A 1014 17.08 -3.45 2.00
CA ARG A 1014 17.04 -4.31 3.18
C ARG A 1014 18.27 -5.21 3.17
N PRO A 1015 19.21 -5.01 4.09
CA PRO A 1015 20.56 -5.60 4.02
C PRO A 1015 20.60 -7.11 4.27
N ARG A 1016 19.49 -7.78 4.58
CA ARG A 1016 19.40 -9.25 4.67
C ARG A 1016 18.02 -9.70 4.23
N GLY A 1017 17.95 -10.86 3.61
CA GLY A 1017 16.66 -11.39 3.19
C GLY A 1017 16.73 -12.62 2.31
N GLU A 1018 15.53 -13.05 1.94
CA GLU A 1018 15.27 -14.11 0.99
C GLU A 1018 14.07 -13.72 0.12
N LEU A 1019 14.31 -13.57 -1.17
CA LEU A 1019 13.28 -13.29 -2.16
C LEU A 1019 13.18 -14.44 -3.14
N VAL A 1020 11.97 -14.60 -3.67
CA VAL A 1020 11.68 -15.56 -4.72
C VAL A 1020 11.10 -14.82 -5.91
N PHE A 1021 11.69 -15.02 -7.08
CA PHE A 1021 11.34 -14.37 -8.34
C PHE A 1021 10.78 -15.39 -9.34
N ASP A 1022 9.81 -14.94 -10.14
CA ASP A 1022 9.19 -15.70 -11.23
C ASP A 1022 8.82 -14.74 -12.39
N ASP A 1023 8.66 -15.25 -13.60
CA ASP A 1023 8.22 -14.52 -14.81
C ASP A 1023 8.95 -13.17 -15.04
N LEU A 1024 10.29 -13.14 -15.15
CA LEU A 1024 11.04 -11.90 -15.45
C LEU A 1024 10.94 -11.59 -16.96
N GLU A 1025 10.18 -10.56 -17.32
CA GLU A 1025 9.85 -10.25 -18.71
C GLU A 1025 9.78 -8.75 -18.99
N ILE A 1026 9.98 -8.37 -20.25
CA ILE A 1026 9.66 -7.04 -20.78
C ILE A 1026 8.33 -7.17 -21.53
N THR A 1027 7.33 -6.38 -21.13
CA THR A 1027 5.95 -6.47 -21.65
C THR A 1027 5.59 -5.24 -22.49
N PRO A 1028 4.69 -5.39 -23.48
CA PRO A 1028 4.17 -4.27 -24.28
C PRO A 1028 3.50 -3.15 -23.48
#